data_AF-A0A6P3RS30-F1
#
_entry.id   AF-A0A6P3RS30-F1
#
_cell.length_a   1.000
_cell.length_b   1.000
_cell.length_c   1.000
_cell.angle_alpha   90.00
_cell.angle_beta   90.00
_cell.angle_gamma   90.00
#
_symmetry.space_group_name_H-M   'P 1'
#
loop_
_entity.id
_entity.type
_entity.pdbx_description
1 polymer ?
#
loop_
_entity_poly.entity_id
_entity_poly.type
_entity_poly.pdbx_seq_one_letter_code
_entity_poly.pdbx_strand_id
1 'polypeptide(L)'
;MMIFMGTRTKKQQGDCSRGPWRVLTMVPAWLWLLCLYFPQAFPEAQPTELYVEVPENYGGNFPLYLTKLPLPRGEAEGQIVLSGNLSMAAKGPFAVDQESGFLLVTKALDREEQAEYQLQVTLETEDGRVLWGPQPVLVHVKDENDQVPHFSQAIYRIQLSQGTRPGIPFLFLEASDRDEPGTANSDLRFHILNQAPAKPSPDMFQLEPQLGALALSLKGSTSLDQALEGPYQLLVQVKDMGDQASGHQATATIDVSVVESTWVPLDPVHLAENLKVLYPHHIAQVHWSGGNVHYHLESQPPGPFDVDAEGKLYVTGKLDREAWAEYLLQVRAQNTRGEDYTEPLELQVVVMDENDNMPVCPPRGTPISIPEFSPPGTKVTKLLAEDMDAPGSPNSHVVYQLLSPEPEKGTERSAFKLDSISGSVTLGALPLHAGQNILLQVLAVDLGGAEGGFSSTCEVSVTITDINDHAPEFTTSQIGPISLPEDTEPGTLVATLVATDADLEPAFRLMDFAIEAGDVDGTFGLAWEPDSGHVQLRLLKNLSYEAAPSHMLLVVVRSVAELVGPGPGPGATATVTLLVERVMPPPKLDQESYEANVPVSTPAGSLLLTIQPSDPMSSPLRFSLVNDSEGWLCIKEVSGEVHTARPLQGAQPGDMYTVLVEARDADEPTLSTSVTVVIHFLKSPSAPLPTLAPVPTRHLCTPRQNHGVVVSGPSEDFDQAGGHSSYSFALGPNPTVQRDWRLQALNGSHAYLALALHWVEPREHVVPVVVSRNGQMWQLPVRVIVCRCNVERECMRKVGRMKGMPTKLSAVGILMSTLMAIGIFLILIFTHLTLSRKKDLDQPVDSVPLKAAV
;
A
#
# COMPACT_ATOMS: atom_id res chain seq x y z
N MET A 1 -0.97 -11.82 -64.76
CA MET A 1 -2.08 -10.93 -65.09
C MET A 1 -1.52 -9.68 -65.74
N MET A 2 -1.84 -9.52 -67.03
CA MET A 2 -1.69 -8.36 -67.93
C MET A 2 -2.11 -7.01 -67.27
N ILE A 3 -1.63 -5.78 -67.57
CA ILE A 3 -1.56 -5.08 -68.87
C ILE A 3 -0.87 -3.67 -68.68
N PHE A 4 0.05 -3.32 -69.60
CA PHE A 4 0.27 -2.04 -70.32
C PHE A 4 0.73 -0.76 -69.57
N MET A 5 1.48 0.19 -70.13
CA MET A 5 1.97 0.47 -71.51
C MET A 5 3.16 1.45 -71.35
N GLY A 6 4.26 1.32 -72.10
CA GLY A 6 4.48 2.13 -73.31
C GLY A 6 5.41 3.32 -73.01
N THR A 7 6.41 3.70 -73.81
CA THR A 7 6.65 3.42 -75.22
C THR A 7 8.05 3.95 -75.61
N ARG A 8 8.76 3.12 -76.38
CA ARG A 8 9.42 3.43 -77.67
C ARG A 8 10.64 4.37 -77.73
N THR A 9 11.79 3.78 -78.10
CA THR A 9 12.46 3.86 -79.44
C THR A 9 13.51 4.97 -79.53
N LYS A 10 14.63 4.87 -80.23
CA LYS A 10 15.20 3.97 -81.25
C LYS A 10 16.73 4.25 -81.21
N LYS A 11 17.63 3.24 -81.30
CA LYS A 11 18.24 2.75 -82.57
C LYS A 11 18.98 3.88 -83.29
N GLN A 12 20.30 3.86 -83.51
CA GLN A 12 21.09 2.92 -84.32
C GLN A 12 22.59 3.31 -84.18
N GLN A 13 23.53 2.39 -83.94
CA GLN A 13 24.27 1.59 -84.96
C GLN A 13 25.33 2.43 -85.68
N GLY A 14 26.59 2.06 -85.85
CA GLY A 14 27.51 0.96 -85.50
C GLY A 14 28.91 1.59 -85.72
N ASP A 15 30.04 0.95 -85.98
CA ASP A 15 30.56 -0.40 -85.99
C ASP A 15 32.10 -0.22 -86.09
N CYS A 16 32.85 -1.31 -85.87
CA CYS A 16 34.21 -1.57 -86.36
C CYS A 16 35.47 -1.06 -85.63
N SER A 17 36.16 -2.04 -85.04
CA SER A 17 37.54 -2.50 -85.38
C SER A 17 38.77 -2.02 -84.58
N ARG A 18 39.33 -2.99 -83.83
CA ARG A 18 40.74 -3.40 -83.64
C ARG A 18 41.87 -2.34 -83.50
N GLY A 19 42.29 -2.11 -82.24
CA GLY A 19 43.65 -2.04 -81.67
C GLY A 19 44.75 -1.15 -82.30
N PRO A 20 45.99 -1.13 -81.75
CA PRO A 20 46.42 -1.12 -80.35
C PRO A 20 47.39 0.07 -80.05
N TRP A 21 47.98 0.10 -78.85
CA TRP A 21 49.22 0.76 -78.39
C TRP A 21 49.13 1.87 -77.34
N ARG A 22 50.07 1.69 -76.39
CA ARG A 22 50.44 2.45 -75.20
C ARG A 22 50.80 3.92 -75.48
N VAL A 23 50.77 4.71 -74.40
CA VAL A 23 51.82 5.64 -73.87
C VAL A 23 51.05 6.74 -73.10
N LEU A 24 51.10 6.73 -71.76
CA LEU A 24 52.02 7.43 -70.87
C LEU A 24 52.02 8.97 -70.99
N THR A 25 52.01 9.62 -69.81
CA THR A 25 52.24 11.04 -69.47
C THR A 25 50.97 11.89 -69.35
N MET A 26 50.52 12.23 -68.13
CA MET A 26 51.03 13.19 -67.13
C MET A 26 50.54 14.64 -67.37
N VAL A 27 49.69 15.08 -66.42
CA VAL A 27 49.72 16.41 -65.75
C VAL A 27 49.12 17.60 -66.54
N PRO A 28 48.60 18.69 -65.90
CA PRO A 28 47.97 18.90 -64.59
C PRO A 28 46.62 19.67 -64.64
N ALA A 29 46.03 19.81 -63.45
CA ALA A 29 45.14 20.89 -62.98
C ALA A 29 45.44 22.28 -63.58
N TRP A 30 44.47 23.20 -63.69
CA TRP A 30 44.02 24.07 -62.59
C TRP A 30 42.75 24.87 -62.97
N LEU A 31 42.09 25.39 -61.93
CA LEU A 31 41.05 26.43 -61.86
C LEU A 31 39.61 26.00 -62.21
N TRP A 32 38.70 26.08 -61.24
CA TRP A 32 37.96 27.32 -60.95
C TRP A 32 37.28 27.21 -59.57
N LEU A 33 37.48 28.27 -58.78
CA LEU A 33 36.89 28.51 -57.47
C LEU A 33 35.88 29.65 -57.69
N LEU A 34 34.60 29.44 -57.39
CA LEU A 34 33.61 30.44 -56.93
C LEU A 34 32.17 29.90 -57.10
N CYS A 35 31.50 29.59 -55.98
CA CYS A 35 30.34 30.37 -55.49
C CYS A 35 29.53 29.61 -54.43
N LEU A 36 29.52 30.19 -53.23
CA LEU A 36 28.36 30.53 -52.40
C LEU A 36 27.39 29.42 -51.93
N TYR A 37 27.47 29.17 -50.62
CA TYR A 37 26.37 29.25 -49.63
C TYR A 37 25.05 28.52 -49.94
N PHE A 38 24.94 27.31 -49.39
CA PHE A 38 23.70 26.73 -48.86
C PHE A 38 24.07 25.96 -47.57
N PRO A 39 23.38 26.14 -46.43
CA PRO A 39 23.51 25.19 -45.33
C PRO A 39 22.61 24.01 -45.67
N GLN A 40 23.14 23.02 -46.41
CA GLN A 40 22.57 21.69 -46.39
C GLN A 40 23.10 21.00 -45.13
N ALA A 41 22.17 20.65 -44.23
CA ALA A 41 22.44 19.67 -43.20
C ALA A 41 22.89 18.38 -43.90
N PHE A 42 24.19 18.09 -43.79
CA PHE A 42 24.71 16.78 -44.14
C PHE A 42 24.09 15.76 -43.16
N PRO A 43 23.69 14.56 -43.62
CA PRO A 43 23.50 13.46 -42.69
C PRO A 43 24.80 13.29 -41.92
N GLU A 44 24.73 13.23 -40.60
CA GLU A 44 25.85 12.82 -39.74
C GLU A 44 26.48 11.58 -40.35
N ALA A 45 27.70 11.73 -40.89
CA ALA A 45 28.47 10.60 -41.36
C ALA A 45 28.68 9.70 -40.15
N GLN A 46 28.24 8.44 -40.23
CA GLN A 46 28.58 7.44 -39.23
C GLN A 46 30.11 7.47 -39.05
N PRO A 47 30.62 7.47 -37.81
CA PRO A 47 32.05 7.51 -37.57
C PRO A 47 32.69 6.29 -38.24
N THR A 48 33.57 6.51 -39.21
CA THR A 48 34.32 5.45 -39.89
C THR A 48 35.00 4.59 -38.85
N GLU A 49 34.73 3.28 -38.87
CA GLU A 49 35.35 2.34 -37.95
C GLU A 49 36.88 2.36 -38.08
N LEU A 50 37.56 2.42 -36.93
CA LEU A 50 39.02 2.42 -36.89
C LEU A 50 39.51 0.98 -36.84
N TYR A 51 40.11 0.51 -37.92
CA TYR A 51 40.65 -0.85 -38.03
C TYR A 51 42.12 -0.89 -37.59
N VAL A 52 42.46 -1.84 -36.72
CA VAL A 52 43.79 -2.03 -36.14
C VAL A 52 44.17 -3.50 -36.21
N GLU A 53 45.37 -3.80 -36.74
CA GLU A 53 45.91 -5.15 -36.75
C GLU A 53 47.04 -5.30 -35.73
N VAL A 54 47.01 -6.39 -34.95
CA VAL A 54 48.04 -6.68 -33.94
C VAL A 54 48.41 -8.16 -34.04
N PRO A 55 49.69 -8.52 -34.22
CA PRO A 55 50.09 -9.92 -34.15
C PRO A 55 49.84 -10.49 -32.75
N GLU A 56 49.36 -11.73 -32.70
CA GLU A 56 49.27 -12.46 -31.43
C GLU A 56 50.66 -12.76 -30.85
N ASN A 57 50.67 -13.19 -29.58
CA ASN A 57 51.88 -13.63 -28.89
C ASN A 57 53.07 -12.64 -28.97
N TYR A 58 52.77 -11.36 -29.13
CA TYR A 58 53.77 -10.31 -29.31
C TYR A 58 54.84 -10.36 -28.21
N GLY A 59 56.06 -10.78 -28.58
CA GLY A 59 57.16 -11.05 -27.65
C GLY A 59 57.91 -9.81 -27.14
N GLY A 60 57.38 -8.61 -27.34
CA GLY A 60 57.95 -7.37 -26.82
C GLY A 60 57.45 -7.00 -25.41
N ASN A 61 57.92 -5.86 -24.89
CA ASN A 61 57.48 -5.37 -23.59
C ASN A 61 56.10 -4.67 -23.71
N PHE A 62 55.17 -5.01 -22.83
CA PHE A 62 53.91 -4.27 -22.67
C PHE A 62 54.11 -3.01 -21.81
N PRO A 63 53.34 -1.92 -22.04
CA PRO A 63 52.25 -1.82 -23.02
C PRO A 63 52.71 -1.60 -24.46
N LEU A 64 52.04 -2.25 -25.41
CA LEU A 64 52.24 -2.07 -26.85
C LEU A 64 51.28 -0.99 -27.37
N TYR A 65 51.84 0.11 -27.87
CA TYR A 65 51.05 1.20 -28.46
C TYR A 65 50.62 0.84 -29.88
N LEU A 66 49.31 0.83 -30.13
CA LEU A 66 48.73 0.37 -31.39
C LEU A 66 48.51 1.51 -32.38
N THR A 67 47.58 2.40 -32.06
CA THR A 67 47.17 3.49 -32.94
C THR A 67 46.78 4.73 -32.15
N LYS A 68 46.93 5.90 -32.77
CA LYS A 68 46.50 7.15 -32.18
C LYS A 68 45.01 7.36 -32.44
N LEU A 69 44.24 7.55 -31.39
CA LEU A 69 42.80 7.76 -31.49
C LEU A 69 42.52 9.15 -32.11
N PRO A 70 41.50 9.28 -32.98
CA PRO A 70 41.17 10.52 -33.67
C PRO A 70 40.43 11.51 -32.76
N LEU A 71 41.00 11.80 -31.59
CA LEU A 71 40.41 12.70 -30.60
C LEU A 71 40.37 14.16 -31.11
N PRO A 72 39.33 14.93 -30.77
CA PRO A 72 39.22 16.33 -31.17
C PRO A 72 40.37 17.16 -30.61
N ARG A 73 40.99 18.03 -31.43
CA ARG A 73 42.09 18.92 -31.01
C ARG A 73 41.54 20.14 -30.28
N GLY A 74 41.72 20.20 -28.96
CA GLY A 74 41.41 21.36 -28.11
C GLY A 74 41.40 20.97 -26.63
N GLU A 75 41.69 21.92 -25.75
CA GLU A 75 41.71 21.78 -24.28
C GLU A 75 40.34 21.35 -23.73
N ALA A 76 40.00 20.07 -23.85
CA ALA A 76 38.87 19.47 -23.16
C ALA A 76 39.43 18.62 -22.00
N GLU A 77 39.22 19.09 -20.76
CA GLU A 77 39.44 18.33 -19.53
C GLU A 77 38.44 17.17 -19.48
N GLY A 78 38.77 16.06 -20.15
CA GLY A 78 37.93 14.86 -20.20
C GLY A 78 38.78 13.58 -20.17
N GLN A 79 38.24 12.53 -19.55
CA GLN A 79 38.83 11.21 -19.49
C GLN A 79 38.39 10.39 -20.72
N ILE A 80 39.34 9.72 -21.36
CA ILE A 80 39.05 8.78 -22.45
C ILE A 80 38.61 7.46 -21.83
N VAL A 81 37.40 7.03 -22.15
CA VAL A 81 36.79 5.79 -21.66
C VAL A 81 36.73 4.77 -22.79
N LEU A 82 37.14 3.54 -22.48
CA LEU A 82 37.05 2.39 -23.37
C LEU A 82 35.92 1.48 -22.88
N SER A 83 34.98 1.17 -23.76
CA SER A 83 33.87 0.22 -23.51
C SER A 83 33.78 -0.80 -24.66
N GLY A 84 33.15 -1.96 -24.45
CA GLY A 84 33.04 -3.00 -25.49
C GLY A 84 32.79 -4.39 -24.91
N ASN A 85 32.74 -5.41 -25.77
CA ASN A 85 32.63 -6.83 -25.39
C ASN A 85 33.96 -7.30 -24.75
N LEU A 86 34.24 -6.78 -23.57
CA LEU A 86 35.32 -7.21 -22.69
C LEU A 86 34.69 -8.27 -21.78
N SER A 87 35.20 -9.50 -21.81
CA SER A 87 34.68 -10.61 -21.00
C SER A 87 34.57 -10.21 -19.52
N MET A 88 33.53 -10.70 -18.84
CA MET A 88 33.03 -10.26 -17.52
C MET A 88 34.01 -10.40 -16.32
N ALA A 89 35.31 -10.55 -16.53
CA ALA A 89 36.32 -10.71 -15.50
C ALA A 89 37.47 -9.69 -15.65
N ALA A 90 37.31 -8.51 -15.05
CA ALA A 90 38.32 -7.44 -14.91
C ALA A 90 38.84 -6.82 -16.22
N LYS A 91 39.32 -5.57 -16.14
CA LYS A 91 39.91 -4.75 -17.23
C LYS A 91 40.50 -5.63 -18.35
N GLY A 92 39.86 -5.64 -19.52
CA GLY A 92 40.34 -6.43 -20.67
C GLY A 92 41.71 -5.97 -21.20
N PRO A 93 42.27 -6.63 -22.22
CA PRO A 93 43.66 -6.44 -22.63
C PRO A 93 43.99 -5.05 -23.16
N PHE A 94 42.99 -4.24 -23.50
CA PHE A 94 43.16 -2.91 -24.07
C PHE A 94 43.02 -1.81 -23.03
N ALA A 95 43.86 -0.79 -23.14
CA ALA A 95 43.70 0.45 -22.41
C ALA A 95 44.03 1.63 -23.32
N VAL A 96 43.75 2.85 -22.85
CA VAL A 96 44.07 4.08 -23.56
C VAL A 96 44.96 4.94 -22.67
N ASP A 97 46.08 5.40 -23.23
CA ASP A 97 46.93 6.39 -22.57
C ASP A 97 46.26 7.76 -22.62
N GLN A 98 45.91 8.28 -21.44
CA GLN A 98 45.15 9.52 -21.27
C GLN A 98 45.92 10.76 -21.75
N GLU A 99 47.25 10.76 -21.67
CA GLU A 99 48.07 11.91 -22.07
C GLU A 99 48.34 11.94 -23.57
N SER A 100 48.61 10.77 -24.17
CA SER A 100 49.01 10.69 -25.57
C SER A 100 47.85 10.39 -26.53
N GLY A 101 46.74 9.85 -26.02
CA GLY A 101 45.55 9.45 -26.77
C GLY A 101 45.76 8.19 -27.62
N PHE A 102 46.73 7.35 -27.26
CA PHE A 102 46.97 6.09 -27.97
C PHE A 102 46.20 4.93 -27.34
N LEU A 103 45.59 4.11 -28.20
CA LEU A 103 45.14 2.79 -27.82
C LEU A 103 46.36 1.88 -27.62
N LEU A 104 46.40 1.15 -26.51
CA LEU A 104 47.48 0.25 -26.17
C LEU A 104 46.96 -1.10 -25.70
N VAL A 105 47.78 -2.11 -25.89
CA VAL A 105 47.60 -3.48 -25.40
C VAL A 105 48.48 -3.68 -24.18
N THR A 106 47.91 -4.25 -23.12
CA THR A 106 48.55 -4.40 -21.80
C THR A 106 49.10 -5.80 -21.53
N LYS A 107 48.68 -6.79 -22.32
CA LYS A 107 49.12 -8.19 -22.24
C LYS A 107 49.11 -8.81 -23.64
N ALA A 108 49.80 -9.93 -23.82
CA ALA A 108 49.75 -10.66 -25.08
C ALA A 108 48.30 -11.04 -25.43
N LEU A 109 48.00 -11.00 -26.72
CA LEU A 109 46.75 -11.48 -27.29
C LEU A 109 46.99 -12.88 -27.84
N ASP A 110 45.94 -13.69 -27.82
CA ASP A 110 45.89 -15.07 -28.32
C ASP A 110 44.68 -15.13 -29.27
N ARG A 111 44.95 -15.40 -30.55
CA ARG A 111 43.93 -15.40 -31.60
C ARG A 111 43.02 -16.63 -31.48
N GLU A 112 43.57 -17.78 -31.08
CA GLU A 112 42.79 -19.00 -30.84
C GLU A 112 41.79 -18.81 -29.69
N GLU A 113 42.11 -17.96 -28.71
CA GLU A 113 41.15 -17.52 -27.69
C GLU A 113 40.15 -16.51 -28.25
N GLN A 114 40.63 -15.46 -28.94
CA GLN A 114 39.77 -14.44 -29.52
C GLN A 114 40.45 -13.68 -30.68
N ALA A 115 39.98 -13.93 -31.92
CA ALA A 115 40.53 -13.35 -33.14
C ALA A 115 40.19 -11.86 -33.35
N GLU A 116 39.07 -11.37 -32.81
CA GLU A 116 38.60 -9.99 -33.01
C GLU A 116 38.06 -9.35 -31.73
N TYR A 117 38.36 -8.07 -31.55
CA TYR A 117 37.83 -7.24 -30.46
C TYR A 117 37.14 -6.00 -31.01
N GLN A 118 35.86 -5.85 -30.67
CA GLN A 118 35.07 -4.66 -30.96
C GLN A 118 35.06 -3.73 -29.74
N LEU A 119 35.73 -2.60 -29.88
CA LEU A 119 35.88 -1.59 -28.83
C LEU A 119 35.15 -0.31 -29.23
N GLN A 120 34.69 0.42 -28.24
CA GLN A 120 34.10 1.74 -28.36
C GLN A 120 34.87 2.71 -27.49
N VAL A 121 35.31 3.80 -28.11
CA VAL A 121 36.06 4.86 -27.43
C VAL A 121 35.16 6.09 -27.28
N THR A 122 35.02 6.58 -26.06
CA THR A 122 34.35 7.83 -25.72
C THR A 122 35.31 8.77 -25.00
N LEU A 123 35.10 10.07 -25.12
CA LEU A 123 35.71 11.09 -24.27
C LEU A 123 34.63 11.58 -23.32
N GLU A 124 34.85 11.52 -22.01
CA GLU A 124 33.85 11.82 -20.98
C GLU A 124 34.35 12.86 -19.96
N THR A 125 33.48 13.69 -19.40
CA THR A 125 33.81 14.56 -18.25
C THR A 125 33.93 13.75 -16.95
N GLU A 126 34.52 14.30 -15.88
CA GLU A 126 34.51 13.67 -14.54
C GLU A 126 33.09 13.31 -14.04
N ASP A 127 32.07 14.09 -14.44
CA ASP A 127 30.66 13.84 -14.12
C ASP A 127 29.98 12.77 -15.03
N GLY A 128 30.73 12.10 -15.91
CA GLY A 128 30.22 11.05 -16.81
C GLY A 128 29.50 11.52 -18.09
N ARG A 129 29.64 12.78 -18.49
CA ARG A 129 29.05 13.29 -19.75
C ARG A 129 29.96 13.02 -20.93
N VAL A 130 29.45 12.37 -21.98
CA VAL A 130 30.20 12.11 -23.22
C VAL A 130 30.39 13.41 -24.02
N LEU A 131 31.64 13.83 -24.18
CA LEU A 131 32.10 14.98 -24.95
C LEU A 131 32.38 14.64 -26.43
N TRP A 132 32.75 13.39 -26.72
CA TRP A 132 33.04 12.90 -28.07
C TRP A 132 32.94 11.36 -28.13
N GLY A 133 32.55 10.81 -29.27
CA GLY A 133 32.29 9.38 -29.46
C GLY A 133 30.79 9.02 -29.43
N PRO A 134 30.43 7.72 -29.46
CA PRO A 134 31.33 6.57 -29.47
C PRO A 134 32.02 6.39 -30.83
N GLN A 135 33.34 6.24 -30.82
CA GLN A 135 34.14 5.86 -31.99
C GLN A 135 34.34 4.34 -31.96
N PRO A 136 33.79 3.58 -32.93
CA PRO A 136 34.06 2.15 -33.04
C PRO A 136 35.50 1.90 -33.47
N VAL A 137 36.14 0.94 -32.82
CA VAL A 137 37.49 0.45 -33.11
C VAL A 137 37.44 -1.06 -33.19
N LEU A 138 37.80 -1.61 -34.35
CA LEU A 138 37.93 -3.04 -34.58
C LEU A 138 39.41 -3.42 -34.50
N VAL A 139 39.75 -4.25 -33.52
CA VAL A 139 41.09 -4.83 -33.40
C VAL A 139 41.05 -6.25 -33.93
N HIS A 140 41.74 -6.49 -35.04
CA HIS A 140 41.96 -7.81 -35.61
C HIS A 140 43.30 -8.37 -35.14
N VAL A 141 43.27 -9.53 -34.48
CA VAL A 141 44.48 -10.23 -34.05
C VAL A 141 45.00 -11.03 -35.24
N LYS A 142 46.24 -10.77 -35.65
CA LYS A 142 46.87 -11.51 -36.74
C LYS A 142 47.44 -12.82 -36.23
N ASP A 143 47.18 -13.84 -37.02
CA ASP A 143 47.67 -15.21 -36.85
C ASP A 143 49.19 -15.31 -36.92
N GLU A 144 49.78 -16.03 -35.96
CA GLU A 144 51.16 -16.49 -35.98
C GLU A 144 51.16 -18.03 -35.95
N ASN A 145 52.19 -18.66 -36.52
CA ASN A 145 52.30 -20.13 -36.49
C ASN A 145 52.87 -20.58 -35.15
N ASP A 146 52.01 -20.65 -34.13
CA ASP A 146 52.36 -21.16 -32.81
C ASP A 146 51.56 -22.39 -32.37
N GLN A 147 50.56 -22.79 -33.15
CA GLN A 147 49.94 -24.10 -33.00
C GLN A 147 50.75 -25.16 -33.75
N VAL A 148 50.63 -26.41 -33.28
CA VAL A 148 51.33 -27.55 -33.87
C VAL A 148 50.28 -28.50 -34.43
N PRO A 149 50.42 -28.97 -35.67
CA PRO A 149 49.45 -29.84 -36.29
C PRO A 149 49.38 -31.16 -35.52
N HIS A 150 48.19 -31.74 -35.41
CA HIS A 150 48.00 -33.02 -34.72
C HIS A 150 47.08 -33.94 -35.51
N PHE A 151 47.41 -35.23 -35.51
CA PHE A 151 46.55 -36.27 -36.08
C PHE A 151 45.37 -36.58 -35.15
N SER A 152 44.23 -36.97 -35.72
CA SER A 152 43.07 -37.44 -34.94
C SER A 152 43.37 -38.72 -34.17
N GLN A 153 44.28 -39.56 -34.69
CA GLN A 153 44.76 -40.79 -34.05
C GLN A 153 46.29 -40.88 -34.06
N ALA A 154 46.85 -41.38 -32.96
CA ALA A 154 48.29 -41.66 -32.88
C ALA A 154 48.69 -42.93 -33.67
N ILE A 155 47.77 -43.89 -33.78
CA ILE A 155 47.96 -45.16 -34.48
C ILE A 155 46.68 -45.49 -35.28
N TYR A 156 46.82 -45.59 -36.60
CA TYR A 156 45.78 -46.06 -37.51
C TYR A 156 45.98 -47.55 -37.81
N ARG A 157 44.90 -48.34 -37.85
CA ARG A 157 44.97 -49.77 -38.20
C ARG A 157 44.02 -50.06 -39.34
N ILE A 158 44.54 -50.64 -40.41
CA ILE A 158 43.73 -50.95 -41.59
C ILE A 158 44.10 -52.31 -42.20
N GLN A 159 43.10 -52.94 -42.82
CA GLN A 159 43.29 -54.14 -43.61
C GLN A 159 43.23 -53.78 -45.10
N LEU A 160 44.11 -54.39 -45.88
CA LEU A 160 44.23 -54.16 -47.31
C LEU A 160 44.19 -55.49 -48.05
N SER A 161 43.37 -55.57 -49.10
CA SER A 161 43.26 -56.78 -49.91
C SER A 161 44.44 -56.94 -50.87
N GLN A 162 44.94 -58.16 -51.04
CA GLN A 162 45.99 -58.53 -52.01
C GLN A 162 45.68 -58.07 -53.45
N GLY A 163 44.40 -58.02 -53.84
CA GLY A 163 43.96 -57.61 -55.19
C GLY A 163 43.77 -56.09 -55.41
N THR A 164 44.17 -55.25 -54.45
CA THR A 164 43.91 -53.79 -54.52
C THR A 164 44.70 -53.12 -55.65
N ARG A 165 43.99 -52.33 -56.48
CA ARG A 165 44.57 -51.61 -57.63
C ARG A 165 45.39 -50.39 -57.19
N PRO A 166 46.41 -49.97 -57.96
CA PRO A 166 47.22 -48.82 -57.58
C PRO A 166 46.44 -47.52 -57.73
N GLY A 167 46.73 -46.54 -56.86
CA GLY A 167 46.12 -45.20 -56.89
C GLY A 167 44.71 -45.10 -56.34
N ILE A 168 44.07 -46.20 -55.93
CA ILE A 168 42.80 -46.15 -55.18
C ILE A 168 43.14 -45.84 -53.72
N PRO A 169 42.66 -44.72 -53.16
CA PRO A 169 42.85 -44.43 -51.74
C PRO A 169 42.05 -45.42 -50.89
N PHE A 170 42.67 -45.94 -49.83
CA PHE A 170 42.03 -46.83 -48.87
C PHE A 170 42.07 -46.27 -47.44
N LEU A 171 42.74 -45.14 -47.21
CA LEU A 171 42.72 -44.44 -45.93
C LEU A 171 42.90 -42.95 -46.20
N PHE A 172 42.12 -42.11 -45.55
CA PHE A 172 42.36 -40.67 -45.48
C PHE A 172 42.82 -40.34 -44.07
N LEU A 173 43.96 -39.66 -43.97
CA LEU A 173 44.50 -39.24 -42.68
C LEU A 173 43.87 -37.91 -42.29
N GLU A 174 43.36 -37.88 -41.07
CA GLU A 174 42.80 -36.67 -40.48
C GLU A 174 43.84 -36.03 -39.56
N ALA A 175 44.12 -34.77 -39.82
CA ALA A 175 44.91 -33.93 -38.94
C ALA A 175 44.30 -32.52 -38.91
N SER A 176 44.51 -31.82 -37.82
CA SER A 176 44.04 -30.45 -37.63
C SER A 176 45.14 -29.56 -37.09
N ASP A 177 45.14 -28.33 -37.57
CA ASP A 177 45.88 -27.20 -37.02
C ASP A 177 44.88 -26.16 -36.52
N ARG A 178 45.25 -25.43 -35.46
CA ARG A 178 44.38 -24.42 -34.86
C ARG A 178 44.67 -23.01 -35.33
N ASP A 179 45.79 -22.81 -36.02
CA ASP A 179 46.11 -21.55 -36.72
C ASP A 179 44.99 -21.16 -37.72
N GLU A 180 44.98 -19.91 -38.18
CA GLU A 180 43.92 -19.33 -39.00
C GLU A 180 43.64 -20.16 -40.28
N PRO A 181 42.40 -20.63 -40.50
CA PRO A 181 42.04 -21.43 -41.66
C PRO A 181 42.27 -20.70 -43.00
N GLY A 182 42.93 -21.39 -43.94
CA GLY A 182 43.16 -20.86 -45.29
C GLY A 182 44.40 -19.97 -45.42
N THR A 183 45.18 -19.80 -44.35
CA THR A 183 46.53 -19.24 -44.38
C THR A 183 47.57 -20.34 -44.60
N ALA A 184 48.85 -19.96 -44.74
CA ALA A 184 49.92 -20.95 -44.77
C ALA A 184 50.07 -21.67 -43.42
N ASN A 185 49.79 -20.99 -42.30
CA ASN A 185 49.97 -21.53 -40.96
C ASN A 185 49.07 -22.75 -40.71
N SER A 186 47.89 -22.82 -41.32
CA SER A 186 47.02 -24.01 -41.28
C SER A 186 47.11 -24.92 -42.53
N ASP A 187 48.00 -24.64 -43.49
CA ASP A 187 48.14 -25.44 -44.73
C ASP A 187 48.93 -26.72 -44.50
N LEU A 188 48.23 -27.84 -44.31
CA LEU A 188 48.83 -29.13 -43.96
C LEU A 188 49.39 -29.89 -45.17
N ARG A 189 50.54 -30.53 -44.96
CA ARG A 189 51.21 -31.43 -45.91
C ARG A 189 51.62 -32.76 -45.28
N PHE A 190 51.18 -33.84 -45.89
CA PHE A 190 51.39 -35.21 -45.43
C PHE A 190 52.53 -35.91 -46.19
N HIS A 191 53.38 -36.64 -45.47
CA HIS A 191 54.52 -37.36 -46.05
C HIS A 191 54.77 -38.70 -45.35
N ILE A 192 55.04 -39.76 -46.12
CA ILE A 192 55.51 -41.04 -45.56
C ILE A 192 57.01 -40.90 -45.28
N LEU A 193 57.41 -40.97 -44.01
CA LEU A 193 58.81 -40.93 -43.60
C LEU A 193 59.47 -42.30 -43.69
N ASN A 194 58.75 -43.36 -43.35
CA ASN A 194 59.28 -44.72 -43.32
C ASN A 194 58.19 -45.77 -43.56
N GLN A 195 58.58 -46.89 -44.19
CA GLN A 195 57.79 -48.09 -44.34
C GLN A 195 58.59 -49.30 -43.84
N ALA A 196 58.04 -50.05 -42.89
CA ALA A 196 58.61 -51.30 -42.42
C ALA A 196 57.59 -52.44 -42.53
N PRO A 197 57.92 -53.61 -43.11
CA PRO A 197 59.19 -53.94 -43.76
C PRO A 197 59.36 -53.27 -45.14
N ALA A 198 60.62 -53.10 -45.57
CA ALA A 198 60.96 -52.53 -46.89
C ALA A 198 60.87 -53.54 -48.06
N LYS A 199 60.43 -54.78 -47.78
CA LYS A 199 60.20 -55.83 -48.79
C LYS A 199 58.70 -56.10 -48.89
N PRO A 200 58.16 -56.48 -50.06
CA PRO A 200 58.85 -56.78 -51.33
C PRO A 200 59.34 -55.55 -52.10
N SER A 201 58.84 -54.35 -51.77
CA SER A 201 59.31 -53.05 -52.29
C SER A 201 59.37 -52.02 -51.15
N PRO A 202 60.32 -51.06 -51.15
CA PRO A 202 60.37 -49.99 -50.14
C PRO A 202 59.28 -48.92 -50.35
N ASP A 203 58.72 -48.83 -51.56
CA ASP A 203 57.71 -47.85 -51.95
C ASP A 203 56.35 -48.56 -52.21
N MET A 204 55.82 -49.34 -51.27
CA MET A 204 54.53 -50.02 -51.48
C MET A 204 53.36 -49.02 -51.48
N PHE A 205 53.47 -47.99 -50.65
CA PHE A 205 52.40 -47.03 -50.42
C PHE A 205 52.81 -45.65 -50.93
N GLN A 206 51.80 -44.89 -51.35
CA GLN A 206 51.92 -43.48 -51.73
C GLN A 206 50.87 -42.69 -50.97
N LEU A 207 51.20 -41.46 -50.60
CA LEU A 207 50.33 -40.58 -49.83
C LEU A 207 50.20 -39.26 -50.59
N GLU A 208 48.96 -38.84 -50.83
CA GLU A 208 48.70 -37.53 -51.44
C GLU A 208 48.99 -36.42 -50.43
N PRO A 209 49.93 -35.50 -50.70
CA PRO A 209 50.40 -34.56 -49.69
C PRO A 209 49.35 -33.59 -49.16
N GLN A 210 48.31 -33.24 -49.93
CA GLN A 210 47.30 -32.27 -49.47
C GLN A 210 46.10 -32.93 -48.79
N LEU A 211 45.66 -34.07 -49.33
CA LEU A 211 44.43 -34.74 -48.89
C LEU A 211 44.66 -35.79 -47.81
N GLY A 212 45.91 -36.15 -47.52
CA GLY A 212 46.23 -37.27 -46.62
C GLY A 212 45.74 -38.62 -47.16
N ALA A 213 45.50 -38.72 -48.47
CA ALA A 213 44.94 -39.90 -49.11
C ALA A 213 46.01 -40.97 -49.35
N LEU A 214 46.00 -42.03 -48.54
CA LEU A 214 46.92 -43.15 -48.62
C LEU A 214 46.41 -44.18 -49.62
N ALA A 215 47.26 -44.51 -50.60
CA ALA A 215 46.96 -45.47 -51.66
C ALA A 215 48.15 -46.40 -51.90
N LEU A 216 47.93 -47.47 -52.68
CA LEU A 216 49.03 -48.29 -53.18
C LEU A 216 49.74 -47.58 -54.32
N SER A 217 51.08 -47.63 -54.30
CA SER A 217 51.87 -47.27 -55.47
C SER A 217 51.72 -48.33 -56.57
N LEU A 218 52.14 -48.00 -57.80
CA LEU A 218 52.17 -48.97 -58.91
C LEU A 218 52.98 -50.23 -58.54
N LYS A 219 54.13 -50.06 -57.88
CA LYS A 219 54.98 -51.18 -57.41
C LYS A 219 54.27 -51.95 -56.30
N GLY A 220 53.64 -51.23 -55.37
CA GLY A 220 52.90 -51.80 -54.25
C GLY A 220 51.82 -52.76 -54.73
N SER A 221 50.94 -52.30 -55.62
CA SER A 221 49.86 -53.15 -56.17
C SER A 221 50.40 -54.40 -56.88
N THR A 222 51.47 -54.29 -57.69
CA THR A 222 52.04 -55.45 -58.39
C THR A 222 52.78 -56.45 -57.50
N SER A 223 53.12 -56.08 -56.27
CA SER A 223 53.89 -56.92 -55.34
C SER A 223 53.15 -57.24 -54.05
N LEU A 224 51.88 -56.83 -53.94
CA LEU A 224 51.06 -57.03 -52.74
C LEU A 224 50.80 -58.51 -52.45
N ASP A 225 50.71 -59.34 -53.48
CA ASP A 225 50.61 -60.81 -53.37
C ASP A 225 51.89 -61.46 -52.76
N GLN A 226 52.99 -60.72 -52.71
CA GLN A 226 54.27 -61.13 -52.11
C GLN A 226 54.50 -60.46 -50.73
N ALA A 227 53.45 -59.88 -50.14
CA ALA A 227 53.52 -59.29 -48.81
C ALA A 227 54.01 -60.32 -47.77
N LEU A 228 54.82 -59.85 -46.82
CA LEU A 228 55.34 -60.68 -45.73
C LEU A 228 54.27 -60.89 -44.65
N GLU A 229 54.42 -61.95 -43.83
CA GLU A 229 53.55 -62.14 -42.66
C GLU A 229 53.74 -60.99 -41.65
N GLY A 230 52.63 -60.32 -41.30
CA GLY A 230 52.59 -59.19 -40.37
C GLY A 230 52.20 -57.85 -41.04
N PRO A 231 51.81 -56.83 -40.26
CA PRO A 231 51.42 -55.54 -40.80
C PRO A 231 52.63 -54.73 -41.30
N TYR A 232 52.42 -53.97 -42.37
CA TYR A 232 53.31 -52.86 -42.73
C TYR A 232 53.07 -51.70 -41.77
N GLN A 233 54.12 -51.21 -41.13
CA GLN A 233 54.08 -50.01 -40.32
C GLN A 233 54.61 -48.82 -41.13
N LEU A 234 53.74 -47.84 -41.36
CA LEU A 234 54.09 -46.58 -42.00
C LEU A 234 54.24 -45.52 -40.92
N LEU A 235 55.41 -44.88 -40.87
CA LEU A 235 55.57 -43.65 -40.09
C LEU A 235 55.24 -42.49 -41.02
N VAL A 236 54.15 -41.78 -40.73
CA VAL A 236 53.70 -40.65 -41.51
C VAL A 236 53.87 -39.36 -40.72
N GLN A 237 54.25 -38.30 -41.41
CA GLN A 237 54.36 -36.95 -40.89
C GLN A 237 53.27 -36.07 -41.49
N VAL A 238 52.71 -35.19 -40.68
CA VAL A 238 51.98 -34.00 -41.12
C VAL A 238 52.79 -32.77 -40.73
N LYS A 239 52.81 -31.77 -41.61
CA LYS A 239 53.52 -30.51 -41.43
C LYS A 239 52.64 -29.34 -41.83
N ASP A 240 52.64 -28.26 -41.07
CA ASP A 240 52.03 -27.00 -41.48
C ASP A 240 52.95 -26.17 -42.41
N MET A 241 52.50 -24.97 -42.79
CA MET A 241 53.22 -24.05 -43.69
C MET A 241 53.40 -24.59 -45.11
N GLY A 242 52.53 -25.50 -45.53
CA GLY A 242 52.58 -26.09 -46.85
C GLY A 242 53.95 -26.74 -47.12
N ASP A 243 54.58 -26.35 -48.23
CA ASP A 243 55.89 -26.87 -48.64
C ASP A 243 57.07 -26.07 -48.06
N GLN A 244 56.83 -25.12 -47.14
CA GLN A 244 57.88 -24.30 -46.57
C GLN A 244 58.76 -25.07 -45.58
N ALA A 245 59.99 -24.60 -45.36
CA ALA A 245 60.95 -25.29 -44.49
C ALA A 245 60.65 -25.14 -42.98
N SER A 246 60.04 -24.03 -42.57
CA SER A 246 59.93 -23.59 -41.17
C SER A 246 58.71 -24.06 -40.38
N GLY A 247 57.80 -24.85 -40.97
CA GLY A 247 56.59 -25.30 -40.29
C GLY A 247 56.79 -26.32 -39.17
N HIS A 248 55.84 -26.39 -38.24
CA HIS A 248 55.79 -27.44 -37.21
C HIS A 248 55.32 -28.76 -37.80
N GLN A 249 55.59 -29.85 -37.07
CA GLN A 249 55.39 -31.21 -37.57
C GLN A 249 54.97 -32.17 -36.48
N ALA A 250 54.10 -33.11 -36.84
CA ALA A 250 53.71 -34.24 -36.00
C ALA A 250 53.79 -35.55 -36.78
N THR A 251 53.83 -36.68 -36.07
CA THR A 251 53.93 -38.00 -36.67
C THR A 251 52.88 -38.96 -36.13
N ALA A 252 52.34 -39.82 -37.00
CA ALA A 252 51.47 -40.94 -36.65
C ALA A 252 51.97 -42.24 -37.27
N THR A 253 51.57 -43.37 -36.68
CA THR A 253 51.87 -44.70 -37.20
C THR A 253 50.65 -45.31 -37.87
N ILE A 254 50.82 -45.96 -39.02
CA ILE A 254 49.75 -46.67 -39.72
C ILE A 254 50.15 -48.14 -39.85
N ASP A 255 49.38 -49.03 -39.23
CA ASP A 255 49.54 -50.47 -39.35
C ASP A 255 48.62 -50.99 -40.48
N VAL A 256 49.21 -51.35 -41.63
CA VAL A 256 48.51 -51.90 -42.79
C VAL A 256 48.70 -53.41 -42.84
N SER A 257 47.66 -54.17 -42.51
CA SER A 257 47.66 -55.64 -42.59
C SER A 257 47.18 -56.10 -43.97
N VAL A 258 47.98 -56.88 -44.70
CA VAL A 258 47.56 -57.42 -45.99
C VAL A 258 46.82 -58.74 -45.79
N VAL A 259 45.58 -58.81 -46.30
CA VAL A 259 44.69 -59.99 -46.21
C VAL A 259 44.22 -60.42 -47.59
N GLU A 260 43.75 -61.65 -47.74
CA GLU A 260 43.25 -62.15 -49.04
C GLU A 260 42.06 -61.33 -49.57
N SER A 261 41.14 -60.94 -48.70
CA SER A 261 39.98 -60.12 -49.05
C SER A 261 39.48 -59.33 -47.86
N THR A 262 39.02 -58.11 -48.10
CA THR A 262 38.41 -57.24 -47.10
C THR A 262 37.41 -56.27 -47.76
N TRP A 263 36.65 -55.55 -46.93
CA TRP A 263 35.80 -54.47 -47.38
C TRP A 263 36.62 -53.29 -47.89
N VAL A 264 36.16 -52.66 -48.97
CA VAL A 264 36.69 -51.35 -49.34
C VAL A 264 36.13 -50.31 -48.37
N PRO A 265 36.98 -49.49 -47.74
CA PRO A 265 36.55 -48.41 -46.86
C PRO A 265 35.55 -47.49 -47.56
N LEU A 266 34.51 -47.11 -46.82
CA LEU A 266 33.43 -46.25 -47.28
C LEU A 266 33.25 -45.11 -46.27
N ASP A 267 33.01 -43.91 -46.77
CA ASP A 267 32.69 -42.77 -45.93
C ASP A 267 31.31 -42.95 -45.27
N PRO A 268 31.09 -42.36 -44.07
CA PRO A 268 29.77 -42.28 -43.47
C PRO A 268 28.75 -41.66 -44.43
N VAL A 269 27.52 -42.16 -44.42
CA VAL A 269 26.47 -41.70 -45.33
C VAL A 269 25.62 -40.67 -44.61
N HIS A 270 25.56 -39.46 -45.14
CA HIS A 270 24.68 -38.40 -44.64
C HIS A 270 23.48 -38.24 -45.57
N LEU A 271 22.27 -38.34 -45.03
CA LEU A 271 21.02 -38.21 -45.79
C LEU A 271 20.11 -37.19 -45.11
N ALA A 272 19.69 -36.15 -45.82
CA ALA A 272 18.59 -35.32 -45.33
C ALA A 272 17.33 -36.18 -45.13
N GLU A 273 16.55 -35.89 -44.09
CA GLU A 273 15.23 -36.46 -43.98
C GLU A 273 14.29 -35.93 -45.08
N ASN A 274 13.10 -36.53 -45.19
CA ASN A 274 12.09 -36.06 -46.14
C ASN A 274 12.57 -35.88 -47.60
N LEU A 275 13.57 -36.65 -48.05
CA LEU A 275 14.16 -36.54 -49.38
C LEU A 275 13.09 -36.43 -50.47
N LYS A 276 13.17 -35.36 -51.27
CA LYS A 276 12.27 -35.11 -52.41
C LYS A 276 12.69 -35.90 -53.65
N VAL A 277 12.86 -37.22 -53.48
CA VAL A 277 13.32 -38.16 -54.51
C VAL A 277 12.34 -39.32 -54.69
N LEU A 278 12.49 -40.08 -55.78
CA LEU A 278 11.77 -41.33 -55.97
C LEU A 278 12.52 -42.46 -55.26
N TYR A 279 11.78 -43.32 -54.58
CA TYR A 279 12.30 -44.52 -53.93
C TYR A 279 12.16 -45.75 -54.85
N PRO A 280 13.11 -46.69 -54.84
CA PRO A 280 14.35 -46.68 -54.07
C PRO A 280 15.41 -45.70 -54.60
N HIS A 281 16.10 -45.00 -53.71
CA HIS A 281 17.16 -44.03 -54.03
C HIS A 281 18.53 -44.59 -53.63
N HIS A 282 19.49 -44.54 -54.55
CA HIS A 282 20.84 -45.05 -54.34
C HIS A 282 21.64 -44.12 -53.42
N ILE A 283 22.19 -44.63 -52.33
CA ILE A 283 22.89 -43.83 -51.31
C ILE A 283 24.39 -44.09 -51.25
N ALA A 284 24.82 -45.33 -51.47
CA ALA A 284 26.22 -45.73 -51.46
C ALA A 284 26.41 -47.07 -52.18
N GLN A 285 27.65 -47.49 -52.38
CA GLN A 285 27.95 -48.82 -52.89
C GLN A 285 29.07 -49.45 -52.07
N VAL A 286 28.78 -50.58 -51.44
CA VAL A 286 29.78 -51.37 -50.75
C VAL A 286 30.51 -52.26 -51.75
N HIS A 287 31.78 -52.54 -51.47
CA HIS A 287 32.56 -53.44 -52.29
C HIS A 287 33.34 -54.42 -51.42
N TRP A 288 33.18 -55.70 -51.73
CA TRP A 288 33.98 -56.78 -51.16
C TRP A 288 35.04 -57.16 -52.20
N SER A 289 36.32 -57.15 -51.81
CA SER A 289 37.42 -57.38 -52.75
C SER A 289 37.58 -58.84 -53.21
N GLY A 290 36.81 -59.77 -52.63
CA GLY A 290 36.90 -61.21 -52.91
C GLY A 290 36.11 -61.66 -54.15
N GLY A 291 36.02 -62.99 -54.34
CA GLY A 291 35.33 -63.60 -55.47
C GLY A 291 33.79 -63.51 -55.40
N ASN A 292 33.08 -64.51 -55.95
CA ASN A 292 31.61 -64.55 -55.97
C ASN A 292 30.99 -64.29 -54.58
N VAL A 293 30.38 -63.12 -54.41
CA VAL A 293 29.81 -62.63 -53.16
C VAL A 293 28.31 -62.36 -53.33
N HIS A 294 27.54 -62.64 -52.29
CA HIS A 294 26.17 -62.19 -52.11
C HIS A 294 26.12 -61.23 -50.93
N TYR A 295 25.53 -60.06 -51.12
CA TYR A 295 25.38 -59.08 -50.04
C TYR A 295 24.07 -59.30 -49.30
N HIS A 296 24.14 -59.17 -47.98
CA HIS A 296 22.97 -59.13 -47.12
C HIS A 296 23.08 -57.92 -46.19
N LEU A 297 21.98 -57.20 -46.00
CA LEU A 297 21.94 -55.99 -45.18
C LEU A 297 20.99 -56.19 -44.00
N GLU A 298 21.48 -55.88 -42.81
CA GLU A 298 20.69 -55.72 -41.60
C GLU A 298 20.80 -54.26 -41.13
N SER A 299 19.72 -53.67 -40.62
CA SER A 299 19.70 -52.27 -40.15
C SER A 299 19.26 -52.23 -38.69
N GLN A 300 19.96 -51.44 -37.87
CA GLN A 300 19.66 -51.22 -36.47
C GLN A 300 19.58 -49.71 -36.18
N PRO A 301 18.41 -49.16 -35.80
CA PRO A 301 17.10 -49.82 -35.69
C PRO A 301 16.57 -50.28 -37.06
N PRO A 302 15.52 -51.13 -37.13
CA PRO A 302 14.95 -51.55 -38.41
C PRO A 302 14.50 -50.34 -39.25
N GLY A 303 15.19 -50.11 -40.37
CA GLY A 303 14.98 -48.97 -41.26
C GLY A 303 14.70 -49.36 -42.70
N PRO A 304 14.29 -48.41 -43.56
CA PRO A 304 13.92 -48.66 -44.94
C PRO A 304 15.16 -48.75 -45.85
N PHE A 305 16.12 -49.62 -45.54
CA PHE A 305 17.36 -49.79 -46.31
C PHE A 305 17.42 -51.16 -46.99
N ASP A 306 18.01 -51.21 -48.19
CA ASP A 306 18.18 -52.45 -48.95
C ASP A 306 19.52 -52.46 -49.70
N VAL A 307 20.00 -53.66 -50.08
CA VAL A 307 21.23 -53.86 -50.85
C VAL A 307 20.97 -54.75 -52.06
N ASP A 308 21.47 -54.35 -53.24
CA ASP A 308 21.37 -55.17 -54.45
C ASP A 308 22.51 -56.19 -54.59
N ALA A 309 22.44 -57.02 -55.64
CA ALA A 309 23.44 -58.05 -55.92
C ALA A 309 24.83 -57.48 -56.26
N GLU A 310 24.90 -56.23 -56.70
CA GLU A 310 26.12 -55.49 -57.02
C GLU A 310 26.68 -54.70 -55.84
N GLY A 311 26.06 -54.79 -54.66
CA GLY A 311 26.48 -54.12 -53.43
C GLY A 311 26.02 -52.66 -53.33
N LYS A 312 25.09 -52.21 -54.18
CA LYS A 312 24.53 -50.87 -54.07
C LYS A 312 23.49 -50.82 -52.96
N LEU A 313 23.66 -49.84 -52.09
CA LEU A 313 22.76 -49.55 -50.98
C LEU A 313 21.70 -48.55 -51.44
N TYR A 314 20.46 -48.84 -51.06
CA TYR A 314 19.30 -48.03 -51.36
C TYR A 314 18.55 -47.65 -50.09
N VAL A 315 18.07 -46.42 -50.04
CA VAL A 315 16.95 -46.05 -49.17
C VAL A 315 15.65 -46.30 -49.94
N THR A 316 14.72 -47.02 -49.33
CA THR A 316 13.50 -47.55 -49.96
C THR A 316 12.22 -46.81 -49.52
N GLY A 317 12.34 -45.92 -48.54
CA GLY A 317 11.23 -45.15 -47.98
C GLY A 317 11.72 -43.87 -47.31
N LYS A 318 10.78 -43.07 -46.83
CA LYS A 318 11.10 -41.80 -46.16
C LYS A 318 11.80 -42.05 -44.83
N LEU A 319 12.75 -41.17 -44.51
CA LEU A 319 13.40 -41.07 -43.22
C LEU A 319 12.75 -39.92 -42.44
N ASP A 320 12.77 -40.06 -41.12
CA ASP A 320 12.24 -39.15 -40.11
C ASP A 320 13.29 -39.14 -38.99
N ARG A 321 13.95 -38.00 -38.82
CA ARG A 321 15.06 -37.85 -37.88
C ARG A 321 14.56 -37.82 -36.44
N GLU A 322 13.40 -37.21 -36.19
CA GLU A 322 12.75 -37.14 -34.89
C GLU A 322 12.43 -38.54 -34.34
N ALA A 323 12.15 -39.49 -35.24
CA ALA A 323 12.06 -40.89 -34.89
C ALA A 323 13.43 -41.53 -34.64
N TRP A 324 14.36 -41.42 -35.61
CA TRP A 324 15.70 -41.99 -35.53
C TRP A 324 16.72 -41.15 -36.30
N ALA A 325 17.60 -40.46 -35.58
CA ALA A 325 18.65 -39.60 -36.16
C ALA A 325 19.81 -40.39 -36.80
N GLU A 326 19.99 -41.65 -36.42
CA GLU A 326 21.09 -42.49 -36.89
C GLU A 326 20.65 -43.93 -37.09
N TYR A 327 21.22 -44.57 -38.12
CA TYR A 327 21.07 -45.99 -38.39
C TYR A 327 22.44 -46.65 -38.54
N LEU A 328 22.60 -47.82 -37.95
CA LEU A 328 23.75 -48.69 -38.17
C LEU A 328 23.36 -49.77 -39.19
N LEU A 329 23.97 -49.69 -40.38
CA LEU A 329 23.82 -50.69 -41.43
C LEU A 329 24.92 -51.73 -41.28
N GLN A 330 24.54 -52.99 -41.07
CA GLN A 330 25.45 -54.13 -41.00
C GLN A 330 25.35 -54.92 -42.30
N VAL A 331 26.35 -54.75 -43.18
CA VAL A 331 26.39 -55.42 -44.47
C VAL A 331 27.28 -56.65 -44.39
N ARG A 332 26.73 -57.83 -44.66
CA ARG A 332 27.44 -59.10 -44.70
C ARG A 332 27.81 -59.45 -46.15
N ALA A 333 29.02 -59.95 -46.34
CA ALA A 333 29.49 -60.55 -47.57
C ALA A 333 29.42 -62.07 -47.43
N GLN A 334 28.54 -62.73 -48.17
CA GLN A 334 28.30 -64.17 -48.10
C GLN A 334 28.82 -64.89 -49.33
N ASN A 335 29.30 -66.12 -49.14
CA ASN A 335 29.63 -67.00 -50.25
C ASN A 335 28.36 -67.66 -50.84
N THR A 336 28.53 -68.42 -51.93
CA THR A 336 27.41 -69.14 -52.59
C THR A 336 26.70 -70.20 -51.73
N ARG A 337 27.24 -70.55 -50.56
CA ARG A 337 26.63 -71.46 -49.58
C ARG A 337 25.92 -70.72 -48.44
N GLY A 338 25.95 -69.38 -48.42
CA GLY A 338 25.36 -68.55 -47.37
C GLY A 338 26.22 -68.42 -46.12
N GLU A 339 27.52 -68.72 -46.20
CA GLU A 339 28.46 -68.52 -45.08
C GLU A 339 29.11 -67.13 -45.22
N ASP A 340 29.14 -66.36 -44.14
CA ASP A 340 29.78 -65.04 -44.08
C ASP A 340 31.30 -65.18 -44.30
N TYR A 341 31.88 -64.35 -45.17
CA TYR A 341 33.33 -64.31 -45.39
C TYR A 341 34.10 -63.73 -44.19
N THR A 342 33.48 -62.78 -43.49
CA THR A 342 34.03 -62.03 -42.36
C THR A 342 32.89 -61.42 -41.55
N GLU A 343 33.21 -60.80 -40.42
CA GLU A 343 32.31 -59.91 -39.67
C GLU A 343 31.67 -58.84 -40.58
N PRO A 344 30.42 -58.42 -40.31
CA PRO A 344 29.73 -57.43 -41.13
C PRO A 344 30.47 -56.09 -41.21
N LEU A 345 30.37 -55.43 -42.36
CA LEU A 345 30.72 -54.03 -42.50
C LEU A 345 29.68 -53.19 -41.77
N GLU A 346 30.14 -52.42 -40.78
CA GLU A 346 29.31 -51.47 -40.05
C GLU A 346 29.40 -50.10 -40.73
N LEU A 347 28.26 -49.63 -41.26
CA LEU A 347 28.14 -48.33 -41.92
C LEU A 347 27.13 -47.47 -41.16
N GLN A 348 27.61 -46.34 -40.63
CA GLN A 348 26.76 -45.36 -39.98
C GLN A 348 26.07 -44.48 -41.04
N VAL A 349 24.76 -44.42 -40.97
CA VAL A 349 23.92 -43.49 -41.74
C VAL A 349 23.41 -42.42 -40.78
N VAL A 350 23.81 -41.18 -41.01
CA VAL A 350 23.38 -40.02 -40.23
C VAL A 350 22.26 -39.32 -40.99
N VAL A 351 21.10 -39.18 -40.35
CA VAL A 351 19.97 -38.44 -40.90
C VAL A 351 20.15 -36.95 -40.56
N MET A 352 20.28 -36.11 -41.59
CA MET A 352 20.38 -34.67 -41.43
C MET A 352 18.99 -34.08 -41.24
N ASP A 353 18.93 -33.15 -40.30
CA ASP A 353 17.76 -32.39 -39.88
C ASP A 353 17.25 -31.44 -40.96
N GLU A 354 15.95 -31.44 -41.17
CA GLU A 354 15.25 -30.42 -41.97
C GLU A 354 14.23 -29.70 -41.07
N ASN A 355 14.01 -28.41 -41.30
CA ASN A 355 13.03 -27.63 -40.51
C ASN A 355 11.60 -28.02 -40.89
N ASP A 356 11.06 -29.09 -40.32
CA ASP A 356 9.74 -29.65 -40.65
C ASP A 356 8.79 -29.75 -39.45
N ASN A 357 9.29 -29.54 -38.23
CA ASN A 357 8.48 -29.28 -37.05
C ASN A 357 8.35 -27.77 -36.81
N MET A 358 7.29 -27.39 -36.10
CA MET A 358 7.09 -26.00 -35.68
C MET A 358 7.16 -25.92 -34.17
N PRO A 359 7.53 -24.77 -33.58
CA PRO A 359 7.54 -24.62 -32.14
C PRO A 359 6.13 -24.85 -31.59
N VAL A 360 5.98 -25.71 -30.59
CA VAL A 360 4.69 -26.00 -29.96
C VAL A 360 4.64 -25.38 -28.57
N CYS A 361 3.70 -24.44 -28.39
CA CYS A 361 3.39 -23.90 -27.07
C CYS A 361 2.60 -24.92 -26.23
N PRO A 362 2.92 -25.07 -24.92
CA PRO A 362 2.15 -25.90 -24.01
C PRO A 362 0.68 -25.43 -23.96
N PRO A 363 -0.27 -26.34 -23.69
CA PRO A 363 -1.68 -25.96 -23.53
C PRO A 363 -1.84 -24.93 -22.42
N ARG A 364 -2.87 -24.06 -22.55
CA ARG A 364 -3.15 -22.92 -21.67
C ARG A 364 -2.90 -23.28 -20.19
N GLY A 365 -1.86 -22.67 -19.62
CA GLY A 365 -1.49 -22.84 -18.21
C GLY A 365 -2.55 -22.29 -17.25
N THR A 366 -2.32 -22.49 -15.95
CA THR A 366 -3.15 -21.86 -14.91
C THR A 366 -3.14 -20.35 -15.05
N PRO A 367 -4.30 -19.67 -14.89
CA PRO A 367 -4.35 -18.21 -14.91
C PRO A 367 -3.41 -17.63 -13.84
N ILE A 368 -2.68 -16.59 -14.21
CA ILE A 368 -1.67 -15.95 -13.36
C ILE A 368 -2.30 -14.73 -12.70
N SER A 369 -2.10 -14.58 -11.40
CA SER A 369 -2.60 -13.43 -10.63
C SER A 369 -1.44 -12.55 -10.15
N ILE A 370 -1.53 -11.24 -10.39
CA ILE A 370 -0.49 -10.27 -10.04
C ILE A 370 -1.10 -9.08 -9.28
N PRO A 371 -0.61 -8.72 -8.08
CA PRO A 371 -1.04 -7.52 -7.37
C PRO A 371 -0.75 -6.20 -8.12
N GLU A 372 -1.66 -5.23 -8.08
CA GLU A 372 -1.62 -4.03 -8.93
C GLU A 372 -0.44 -3.05 -8.70
N PHE A 373 0.32 -3.14 -7.60
CA PHE A 373 1.59 -2.41 -7.40
C PHE A 373 2.83 -3.30 -7.38
N SER A 374 2.77 -4.44 -8.05
CA SER A 374 3.95 -5.28 -8.24
C SER A 374 5.06 -4.49 -8.95
N PRO A 375 6.31 -4.47 -8.43
CA PRO A 375 7.36 -3.62 -8.97
C PRO A 375 7.77 -4.04 -10.40
N PRO A 376 8.25 -3.09 -11.24
CA PRO A 376 8.84 -3.43 -12.52
C PRO A 376 9.95 -4.49 -12.38
N GLY A 377 10.01 -5.44 -13.31
CA GLY A 377 10.92 -6.59 -13.24
C GLY A 377 10.37 -7.79 -12.48
N THR A 378 9.20 -7.69 -11.83
CA THR A 378 8.52 -8.86 -11.25
C THR A 378 8.29 -9.93 -12.32
N LYS A 379 8.67 -11.16 -12.02
CA LYS A 379 8.53 -12.29 -12.94
C LYS A 379 7.07 -12.72 -13.04
N VAL A 380 6.52 -12.69 -14.25
CA VAL A 380 5.14 -13.11 -14.56
C VAL A 380 5.10 -14.60 -14.85
N THR A 381 5.85 -15.02 -15.88
CA THR A 381 5.92 -16.40 -16.33
C THR A 381 7.18 -16.64 -17.15
N LYS A 382 7.49 -17.90 -17.43
CA LYS A 382 8.49 -18.29 -18.41
C LYS A 382 7.81 -19.17 -19.46
N LEU A 383 7.78 -18.71 -20.69
CA LEU A 383 7.28 -19.46 -21.83
C LEU A 383 8.32 -20.52 -22.22
N LEU A 384 7.82 -21.70 -22.60
CA LEU A 384 8.62 -22.80 -23.07
C LEU A 384 7.89 -23.45 -24.25
N ALA A 385 8.10 -22.92 -25.44
CA ALA A 385 7.71 -23.61 -26.67
C ALA A 385 8.78 -24.66 -26.99
N GLU A 386 8.34 -25.85 -27.37
CA GLU A 386 9.20 -26.98 -27.70
C GLU A 386 9.16 -27.22 -29.21
N ASP A 387 10.33 -27.32 -29.83
CA ASP A 387 10.49 -27.72 -31.22
C ASP A 387 11.18 -29.09 -31.25
N MET A 388 10.68 -29.99 -32.09
CA MET A 388 11.16 -31.39 -32.14
C MET A 388 12.33 -31.59 -33.10
N ASP A 389 12.62 -30.61 -33.96
CA ASP A 389 13.81 -30.58 -34.84
C ASP A 389 15.12 -30.75 -34.03
N ALA A 390 16.24 -30.97 -34.71
CA ALA A 390 17.48 -31.42 -34.06
C ALA A 390 17.92 -30.49 -32.93
N PRO A 391 18.17 -31.03 -31.72
CA PRO A 391 18.43 -30.22 -30.55
C PRO A 391 19.73 -29.41 -30.72
N GLY A 392 19.62 -28.09 -30.59
CA GLY A 392 20.75 -27.18 -30.75
C GLY A 392 21.07 -26.83 -32.20
N SER A 393 20.29 -27.34 -33.17
CA SER A 393 20.32 -26.85 -34.54
C SER A 393 19.60 -25.49 -34.62
N PRO A 394 19.84 -24.70 -35.68
CA PRO A 394 19.04 -23.52 -35.96
C PRO A 394 17.55 -23.83 -36.07
N ASN A 395 17.18 -25.01 -36.60
CA ASN A 395 15.81 -25.42 -36.82
C ASN A 395 15.05 -25.59 -35.49
N SER A 396 15.70 -26.08 -34.43
CA SER A 396 15.06 -26.16 -33.11
C SER A 396 15.20 -24.87 -32.27
N HIS A 397 15.85 -23.82 -32.78
CA HIS A 397 16.19 -22.63 -31.99
C HIS A 397 15.04 -21.62 -31.98
N VAL A 398 14.26 -21.63 -30.90
CA VAL A 398 13.07 -20.79 -30.75
C VAL A 398 13.40 -19.40 -30.20
N VAL A 399 12.87 -18.37 -30.85
CA VAL A 399 12.85 -16.97 -30.39
C VAL A 399 11.42 -16.50 -30.18
N TYR A 400 11.21 -15.72 -29.13
CA TYR A 400 9.89 -15.23 -28.72
C TYR A 400 9.70 -13.76 -29.04
N GLN A 401 8.51 -13.41 -29.51
CA GLN A 401 8.10 -12.04 -29.80
C GLN A 401 6.74 -11.72 -29.16
N LEU A 402 6.66 -10.66 -28.38
CA LEU A 402 5.40 -10.22 -27.76
C LEU A 402 4.50 -9.57 -28.83
N LEU A 403 3.32 -10.15 -29.06
CA LEU A 403 2.31 -9.61 -29.98
C LEU A 403 1.31 -8.71 -29.26
N SER A 404 0.82 -9.16 -28.10
CA SER A 404 -0.21 -8.43 -27.33
C SER A 404 0.08 -8.49 -25.83
N PRO A 405 -0.09 -7.37 -25.10
CA PRO A 405 -0.41 -6.03 -25.60
C PRO A 405 0.75 -5.47 -26.45
N GLU A 406 0.43 -4.79 -27.56
CA GLU A 406 1.45 -4.24 -28.45
C GLU A 406 2.35 -3.25 -27.69
N PRO A 407 3.68 -3.32 -27.85
CA PRO A 407 4.55 -2.25 -27.39
C PRO A 407 4.21 -0.98 -28.20
N GLU A 408 3.68 0.04 -27.52
CA GLU A 408 3.40 1.34 -28.16
C GLU A 408 4.69 1.89 -28.80
N LYS A 409 4.66 2.09 -30.12
CA LYS A 409 5.83 2.59 -30.87
C LYS A 409 6.19 4.00 -30.38
N GLY A 410 7.37 4.15 -29.79
CA GLY A 410 7.94 5.45 -29.39
C GLY A 410 7.76 5.80 -27.91
N THR A 411 7.16 4.93 -27.09
CA THR A 411 7.14 5.06 -25.64
C THR A 411 7.94 3.90 -25.01
N GLU A 412 8.97 4.21 -24.21
CA GLU A 412 9.76 3.21 -23.49
C GLU A 412 8.98 2.47 -22.37
N ARG A 413 7.66 2.63 -22.31
CA ARG A 413 6.80 2.14 -21.22
C ARG A 413 5.83 1.08 -21.75
N SER A 414 6.26 -0.18 -21.72
CA SER A 414 5.37 -1.34 -21.88
C SER A 414 4.87 -1.82 -20.50
N ALA A 415 3.70 -2.47 -20.47
CA ALA A 415 3.19 -3.16 -19.28
C ALA A 415 3.92 -4.49 -19.00
N PHE A 416 4.43 -5.13 -20.06
CA PHE A 416 5.18 -6.37 -19.99
C PHE A 416 6.46 -6.27 -20.81
N LYS A 417 7.51 -6.94 -20.33
CA LYS A 417 8.78 -7.10 -21.02
C LYS A 417 9.02 -8.58 -21.23
N LEU A 418 9.37 -8.93 -22.45
CA LEU A 418 9.70 -10.29 -22.86
C LEU A 418 11.20 -10.35 -23.19
N ASP A 419 11.89 -11.30 -22.58
CA ASP A 419 13.21 -11.71 -23.03
C ASP A 419 13.03 -12.70 -24.20
N SER A 420 13.50 -12.32 -25.38
CA SER A 420 13.23 -13.02 -26.64
C SER A 420 13.91 -14.38 -26.76
N ILE A 421 14.93 -14.67 -25.93
CA ILE A 421 15.69 -15.92 -25.99
C ILE A 421 15.20 -16.88 -24.90
N SER A 422 15.08 -16.39 -23.66
CA SER A 422 14.70 -17.21 -22.52
C SER A 422 13.20 -17.43 -22.38
N GLY A 423 12.37 -16.68 -23.11
CA GLY A 423 10.91 -16.70 -22.98
C GLY A 423 10.40 -16.14 -21.65
N SER A 424 11.25 -15.45 -20.88
CA SER A 424 10.88 -14.89 -19.58
C SER A 424 10.06 -13.61 -19.76
N VAL A 425 8.86 -13.60 -19.19
CA VAL A 425 7.98 -12.43 -19.16
C VAL A 425 8.06 -11.77 -17.79
N THR A 426 8.31 -10.48 -17.78
CA THR A 426 8.41 -9.64 -16.57
C THR A 426 7.52 -8.41 -16.68
N LEU A 427 7.18 -7.81 -15.55
CA LEU A 427 6.43 -6.55 -15.53
C LEU A 427 7.29 -5.39 -16.02
N GLY A 428 6.68 -4.54 -16.85
CA GLY A 428 7.26 -3.31 -17.32
C GLY A 428 6.98 -2.14 -16.38
N ALA A 429 7.10 -0.92 -16.90
CA ALA A 429 6.98 0.31 -16.12
C ALA A 429 5.58 0.95 -16.21
N LEU A 430 4.69 0.41 -17.05
CA LEU A 430 3.31 0.89 -17.12
C LEU A 430 2.55 0.42 -15.87
N PRO A 431 1.83 1.32 -15.17
CA PRO A 431 1.01 0.94 -14.03
C PRO A 431 -0.10 -0.03 -14.44
N LEU A 432 -0.39 -0.97 -13.55
CA LEU A 432 -1.47 -1.94 -13.68
C LEU A 432 -2.65 -1.47 -12.82
N HIS A 433 -3.85 -1.94 -13.14
CA HIS A 433 -5.06 -1.62 -12.38
C HIS A 433 -5.79 -2.90 -11.99
N ALA A 434 -6.29 -2.98 -10.77
CA ALA A 434 -7.08 -4.10 -10.29
C ALA A 434 -8.30 -4.41 -11.18
N GLY A 435 -8.63 -5.69 -11.27
CA GLY A 435 -9.73 -6.20 -12.10
C GLY A 435 -9.40 -6.28 -13.60
N GLN A 436 -8.23 -5.81 -14.04
CA GLN A 436 -7.78 -6.02 -15.41
C GLN A 436 -7.53 -7.50 -15.70
N ASN A 437 -8.04 -7.98 -16.84
CA ASN A 437 -7.71 -9.27 -17.41
C ASN A 437 -6.95 -9.05 -18.71
N ILE A 438 -5.67 -9.42 -18.70
CA ILE A 438 -4.74 -9.19 -19.80
C ILE A 438 -4.43 -10.53 -20.46
N LEU A 439 -4.76 -10.65 -21.75
CA LEU A 439 -4.35 -11.79 -22.56
C LEU A 439 -3.01 -11.47 -23.22
N LEU A 440 -1.96 -12.10 -22.71
CA LEU A 440 -0.64 -12.07 -23.33
C LEU A 440 -0.64 -13.03 -24.52
N GLN A 441 -0.32 -12.51 -25.70
CA GLN A 441 -0.07 -13.31 -26.89
C GLN A 441 1.39 -13.16 -27.28
N VAL A 442 2.12 -14.27 -27.30
CA VAL A 442 3.54 -14.32 -27.64
C VAL A 442 3.74 -15.27 -28.79
N LEU A 443 4.34 -14.78 -29.87
CA LEU A 443 4.75 -15.58 -31.01
C LEU A 443 6.05 -16.31 -30.66
N ALA A 444 6.09 -17.62 -30.84
CA ALA A 444 7.30 -18.42 -30.83
C ALA A 444 7.65 -18.74 -32.29
N VAL A 445 8.90 -18.48 -32.69
CA VAL A 445 9.40 -18.68 -34.06
C VAL A 445 10.70 -19.47 -34.01
N ASP A 446 10.83 -20.51 -34.81
CA ASP A 446 12.08 -21.29 -34.97
C ASP A 446 13.15 -20.51 -35.79
N LEU A 447 14.23 -21.17 -36.20
CA LEU A 447 15.33 -20.58 -37.00
C LEU A 447 15.94 -19.33 -36.36
N GLY A 448 15.93 -19.23 -35.03
CA GLY A 448 16.37 -18.04 -34.32
C GLY A 448 15.54 -16.78 -34.64
N GLY A 449 14.31 -16.94 -35.12
CA GLY A 449 13.44 -15.86 -35.56
C GLY A 449 13.75 -15.32 -36.97
N ALA A 450 14.49 -16.06 -37.78
CA ALA A 450 14.81 -15.68 -39.15
C ALA A 450 13.59 -15.75 -40.10
N GLU A 451 13.69 -15.08 -41.26
CA GLU A 451 12.66 -15.20 -42.30
C GLU A 451 12.56 -16.64 -42.81
N GLY A 452 11.34 -17.17 -42.88
CA GLY A 452 11.08 -18.54 -43.35
C GLY A 452 10.85 -19.55 -42.24
N GLY A 453 11.02 -19.16 -40.97
CA GLY A 453 10.74 -20.02 -39.83
C GLY A 453 9.26 -20.32 -39.61
N PHE A 454 8.97 -21.50 -39.05
CA PHE A 454 7.64 -21.83 -38.56
C PHE A 454 7.37 -21.18 -37.20
N SER A 455 6.08 -20.95 -36.93
CA SER A 455 5.68 -20.22 -35.73
C SER A 455 4.37 -20.70 -35.14
N SER A 456 4.24 -20.50 -33.84
CA SER A 456 3.00 -20.70 -33.08
C SER A 456 2.77 -19.58 -32.06
N THR A 457 1.56 -19.47 -31.54
CA THR A 457 1.19 -18.42 -30.57
C THR A 457 0.92 -19.03 -29.20
N CYS A 458 1.70 -18.59 -28.21
CA CYS A 458 1.51 -18.89 -26.81
C CYS A 458 0.54 -17.86 -26.19
N GLU A 459 -0.50 -18.34 -25.52
CA GLU A 459 -1.50 -17.50 -24.86
C GLU A 459 -1.45 -17.66 -23.34
N VAL A 460 -1.33 -16.54 -22.61
CA VAL A 460 -1.30 -16.51 -21.16
C VAL A 460 -2.30 -15.49 -20.63
N SER A 461 -3.19 -15.92 -19.74
CA SER A 461 -4.15 -15.04 -19.06
C SER A 461 -3.55 -14.53 -17.76
N VAL A 462 -3.43 -13.21 -17.64
CA VAL A 462 -2.95 -12.52 -16.44
C VAL A 462 -4.09 -11.69 -15.86
N THR A 463 -4.44 -11.93 -14.61
CA THR A 463 -5.45 -11.17 -13.86
C THR A 463 -4.75 -10.30 -12.83
N ILE A 464 -5.06 -9.01 -12.83
CA ILE A 464 -4.51 -8.07 -11.85
C ILE A 464 -5.41 -8.08 -10.61
N THR A 465 -4.83 -8.42 -9.47
CA THR A 465 -5.53 -8.49 -8.19
C THR A 465 -5.39 -7.17 -7.44
N ASP A 466 -6.51 -6.79 -6.83
CA ASP A 466 -6.62 -5.65 -5.92
C ASP A 466 -5.64 -5.78 -4.75
N ILE A 467 -5.14 -4.66 -4.28
CA ILE A 467 -4.49 -4.52 -2.97
C ILE A 467 -5.18 -3.41 -2.20
N ASN A 468 -5.05 -3.43 -0.87
CA ASN A 468 -5.67 -2.41 -0.01
C ASN A 468 -4.86 -1.11 -0.03
N ASP A 469 -4.87 -0.36 -1.13
CA ASP A 469 -4.10 0.89 -1.30
C ASP A 469 -4.95 2.15 -1.14
N HIS A 470 -6.28 2.05 -1.19
CA HIS A 470 -7.16 3.16 -0.91
C HIS A 470 -7.57 3.18 0.57
N ALA A 471 -7.45 4.34 1.20
CA ALA A 471 -7.95 4.53 2.56
C ALA A 471 -9.42 4.97 2.51
N PRO A 472 -10.24 4.61 3.51
CA PRO A 472 -11.63 5.04 3.54
C PRO A 472 -11.73 6.54 3.78
N GLU A 473 -12.61 7.20 3.02
CA GLU A 473 -12.83 8.65 3.06
C GLU A 473 -14.28 8.98 3.39
N PHE A 474 -14.50 9.99 4.24
CA PHE A 474 -15.84 10.53 4.44
C PHE A 474 -16.27 11.36 3.23
N THR A 475 -17.49 11.17 2.75
CA THR A 475 -18.08 12.00 1.69
C THR A 475 -18.24 13.47 2.13
N THR A 476 -18.30 13.72 3.44
CA THR A 476 -18.39 15.06 4.01
C THR A 476 -17.60 15.13 5.32
N SER A 477 -16.64 16.06 5.41
CA SER A 477 -15.74 16.21 6.56
C SER A 477 -16.26 17.11 7.68
N GLN A 478 -17.35 17.85 7.45
CA GLN A 478 -17.98 18.74 8.43
C GLN A 478 -19.50 18.63 8.37
N ILE A 479 -20.12 18.31 9.51
CA ILE A 479 -21.57 18.12 9.64
C ILE A 479 -22.10 19.03 10.75
N GLY A 480 -23.11 19.83 10.43
CA GLY A 480 -23.77 20.73 11.37
C GLY A 480 -23.57 22.23 11.07
N PRO A 481 -23.92 23.12 12.02
CA PRO A 481 -24.38 22.82 13.37
C PRO A 481 -25.77 22.14 13.39
N ILE A 482 -25.89 21.07 14.19
CA ILE A 482 -27.16 20.38 14.47
C ILE A 482 -27.66 20.86 15.84
N SER A 483 -28.88 21.36 15.93
CA SER A 483 -29.48 21.75 17.20
C SER A 483 -30.32 20.63 17.81
N LEU A 484 -30.10 20.32 19.08
CA LEU A 484 -30.95 19.40 19.87
C LEU A 484 -31.34 20.02 21.21
N PRO A 485 -32.62 19.99 21.60
CA PRO A 485 -33.07 20.34 22.95
C PRO A 485 -32.40 19.50 24.04
N GLU A 486 -32.12 20.09 25.21
CA GLU A 486 -31.48 19.34 26.30
C GLU A 486 -32.33 18.19 26.88
N ASP A 487 -33.65 18.24 26.69
CA ASP A 487 -34.60 17.18 27.07
C ASP A 487 -34.78 16.09 26.00
N THR A 488 -33.96 16.10 24.93
CA THR A 488 -33.97 15.07 23.88
C THR A 488 -33.73 13.68 24.49
N GLU A 489 -34.62 12.73 24.16
CA GLU A 489 -34.52 11.36 24.68
C GLU A 489 -33.28 10.62 24.14
N PRO A 490 -32.56 9.86 25.00
CA PRO A 490 -31.54 8.92 24.56
C PRO A 490 -32.08 7.91 23.52
N GLY A 491 -31.27 7.59 22.53
CA GLY A 491 -31.60 6.76 21.37
C GLY A 491 -31.87 7.57 20.09
N THR A 492 -32.07 8.89 20.21
CA THR A 492 -32.32 9.80 19.09
C THR A 492 -31.16 9.78 18.08
N LEU A 493 -31.49 9.68 16.79
CA LEU A 493 -30.54 9.81 15.69
C LEU A 493 -30.12 11.27 15.54
N VAL A 494 -28.83 11.54 15.73
CA VAL A 494 -28.25 12.88 15.65
C VAL A 494 -27.86 13.20 14.21
N ALA A 495 -27.04 12.33 13.61
CA ALA A 495 -26.51 12.51 12.26
C ALA A 495 -26.25 11.15 11.60
N THR A 496 -26.21 11.12 10.28
CA THR A 496 -25.70 9.98 9.50
C THR A 496 -24.47 10.45 8.72
N LEU A 497 -23.33 9.81 8.96
CA LEU A 497 -22.11 10.04 8.19
C LEU A 497 -21.98 8.94 7.13
N VAL A 498 -21.38 9.29 5.99
CA VAL A 498 -21.14 8.38 4.88
C VAL A 498 -19.65 8.35 4.59
N ALA A 499 -19.07 7.16 4.56
CA ALA A 499 -17.70 6.92 4.14
C ALA A 499 -17.67 5.91 2.98
N THR A 500 -16.67 6.06 2.12
CA THR A 500 -16.46 5.25 0.93
C THR A 500 -15.01 4.84 0.84
N ASP A 501 -14.76 3.64 0.34
CA ASP A 501 -13.43 3.10 0.07
C ASP A 501 -13.40 2.63 -1.39
N ALA A 502 -12.33 2.95 -2.10
CA ALA A 502 -12.24 2.81 -3.55
C ALA A 502 -11.71 1.44 -3.99
N ASP A 503 -11.25 0.59 -3.07
CA ASP A 503 -10.76 -0.75 -3.35
C ASP A 503 -11.86 -1.66 -3.94
N LEU A 504 -11.49 -2.57 -4.84
CA LEU A 504 -12.43 -3.46 -5.55
C LEU A 504 -12.77 -4.73 -4.75
N GLU A 505 -11.87 -5.20 -3.90
CA GLU A 505 -12.07 -6.39 -3.08
C GLU A 505 -12.94 -6.04 -1.85
N PRO A 506 -14.07 -6.75 -1.62
CA PRO A 506 -14.94 -6.47 -0.47
C PRO A 506 -14.24 -6.49 0.89
N ALA A 507 -13.22 -7.34 1.05
CA ALA A 507 -12.47 -7.42 2.30
C ALA A 507 -11.65 -6.16 2.60
N PHE A 508 -11.23 -5.39 1.59
CA PHE A 508 -10.44 -4.16 1.76
C PHE A 508 -11.33 -2.95 2.04
N ARG A 509 -12.59 -2.97 1.58
CA ARG A 509 -13.60 -1.93 1.89
C ARG A 509 -14.23 -2.01 3.28
N LEU A 510 -13.77 -2.93 4.14
CA LEU A 510 -14.28 -3.04 5.51
C LEU A 510 -13.76 -1.88 6.36
N MET A 511 -14.68 -1.15 7.00
CA MET A 511 -14.37 0.07 7.74
C MET A 511 -14.71 -0.06 9.23
N ASP A 512 -13.86 0.54 10.07
CA ASP A 512 -14.09 0.71 11.50
C ASP A 512 -14.27 2.20 11.85
N PHE A 513 -15.26 2.50 12.69
CA PHE A 513 -15.62 3.87 13.04
C PHE A 513 -15.46 4.11 14.54
N ALA A 514 -14.87 5.24 14.91
CA ALA A 514 -14.71 5.62 16.31
C ALA A 514 -14.91 7.13 16.52
N ILE A 515 -15.35 7.50 17.72
CA ILE A 515 -15.29 8.89 18.19
C ILE A 515 -13.93 9.08 18.86
N GLU A 516 -13.04 9.82 18.22
CA GLU A 516 -11.67 10.03 18.70
C GLU A 516 -11.58 11.19 19.70
N ALA A 517 -12.41 12.22 19.54
CA ALA A 517 -12.47 13.36 20.45
C ALA A 517 -13.88 13.97 20.53
N GLY A 518 -14.10 14.80 21.56
CA GLY A 518 -15.35 15.56 21.73
C GLY A 518 -16.43 14.87 22.56
N ASP A 519 -16.26 13.60 22.91
CA ASP A 519 -17.20 12.82 23.72
C ASP A 519 -16.55 12.14 24.93
N VAL A 520 -16.04 12.94 25.87
CA VAL A 520 -15.33 12.43 27.06
C VAL A 520 -16.24 11.59 27.96
N ASP A 521 -17.53 11.93 28.01
CA ASP A 521 -18.50 11.30 28.90
C ASP A 521 -19.21 10.10 28.26
N GLY A 522 -18.96 9.78 26.99
CA GLY A 522 -19.69 8.73 26.27
C GLY A 522 -21.18 9.05 26.15
N THR A 523 -21.49 10.32 25.87
CA THR A 523 -22.84 10.84 25.64
C THR A 523 -23.36 10.44 24.27
N PHE A 524 -22.47 10.17 23.32
CA PHE A 524 -22.80 9.76 21.96
C PHE A 524 -22.31 8.35 21.67
N GLY A 525 -22.93 7.72 20.68
CA GLY A 525 -22.58 6.38 20.20
C GLY A 525 -22.66 6.31 18.69
N LEU A 526 -21.86 5.42 18.11
CA LEU A 526 -21.89 5.10 16.70
C LEU A 526 -22.54 3.73 16.50
N ALA A 527 -23.39 3.62 15.48
CA ALA A 527 -23.98 2.36 15.04
C ALA A 527 -23.88 2.27 13.52
N TRP A 528 -23.35 1.15 13.02
CA TRP A 528 -23.22 0.89 11.59
C TRP A 528 -23.41 -0.59 11.29
N GLU A 529 -23.83 -0.88 10.07
CA GLU A 529 -23.83 -2.24 9.53
C GLU A 529 -22.50 -2.48 8.80
N PRO A 530 -21.88 -3.68 8.94
CA PRO A 530 -20.73 -4.05 8.12
C PRO A 530 -21.03 -3.83 6.62
N ASP A 531 -20.06 -3.30 5.88
CA ASP A 531 -20.12 -3.02 4.42
C ASP A 531 -21.09 -1.91 3.97
N SER A 532 -21.83 -1.25 4.86
CA SER A 532 -22.82 -0.24 4.45
C SER A 532 -22.22 1.12 4.09
N GLY A 533 -21.03 1.46 4.61
CA GLY A 533 -20.44 2.80 4.52
C GLY A 533 -21.24 3.88 5.27
N HIS A 534 -22.37 3.54 5.89
CA HIS A 534 -23.27 4.45 6.60
C HIS A 534 -23.12 4.26 8.11
N VAL A 535 -22.72 5.32 8.82
CA VAL A 535 -22.62 5.31 10.28
C VAL A 535 -23.59 6.30 10.90
N GLN A 536 -24.38 5.82 11.85
CA GLN A 536 -25.37 6.60 12.58
C GLN A 536 -24.77 7.06 13.90
N LEU A 537 -24.70 8.38 14.08
CA LEU A 537 -24.41 9.00 15.37
C LEU A 537 -25.70 9.12 16.18
N ARG A 538 -25.73 8.53 17.36
CA ARG A 538 -26.90 8.50 18.25
C ARG A 538 -26.58 9.09 19.62
N LEU A 539 -27.58 9.71 20.21
CA LEU A 539 -27.52 10.15 21.60
C LEU A 539 -27.67 8.93 22.51
N LEU A 540 -26.78 8.72 23.48
CA LEU A 540 -26.83 7.61 24.44
C LEU A 540 -27.19 8.05 25.85
N LYS A 541 -26.92 9.31 26.19
CA LYS A 541 -27.19 9.90 27.50
C LYS A 541 -27.93 11.24 27.33
N ASN A 542 -28.58 11.69 28.39
CA ASN A 542 -29.28 12.97 28.37
C ASN A 542 -28.29 14.12 28.14
N LEU A 543 -28.74 15.14 27.41
CA LEU A 543 -28.02 16.38 27.23
C LEU A 543 -28.24 17.30 28.45
N SER A 544 -27.34 18.26 28.66
CA SER A 544 -27.52 19.33 29.64
C SER A 544 -26.87 20.59 29.11
N TYR A 545 -27.68 21.63 28.92
CA TYR A 545 -27.18 22.91 28.44
C TYR A 545 -26.20 23.54 29.43
N GLU A 546 -26.44 23.40 30.74
CA GLU A 546 -25.55 23.91 31.79
C GLU A 546 -24.18 23.23 31.81
N ALA A 547 -24.12 21.94 31.47
CA ALA A 547 -22.88 21.19 31.44
C ALA A 547 -22.06 21.50 30.18
N ALA A 548 -22.70 21.43 29.01
CA ALA A 548 -22.07 21.71 27.72
C ALA A 548 -23.10 22.28 26.73
N PRO A 549 -23.02 23.58 26.36
CA PRO A 549 -23.94 24.17 25.39
C PRO A 549 -23.64 23.76 23.94
N SER A 550 -22.49 23.14 23.69
CA SER A 550 -22.14 22.59 22.38
C SER A 550 -21.18 21.40 22.50
N HIS A 551 -21.26 20.49 21.54
CA HIS A 551 -20.34 19.37 21.38
C HIS A 551 -19.71 19.45 19.99
N MET A 552 -18.39 19.24 19.91
CA MET A 552 -17.67 19.12 18.65
C MET A 552 -17.01 17.76 18.61
N LEU A 553 -17.65 16.82 17.94
CA LEU A 553 -17.26 15.41 17.88
C LEU A 553 -16.32 15.20 16.70
N LEU A 554 -15.17 14.59 16.95
CA LEU A 554 -14.25 14.15 15.92
C LEU A 554 -14.46 12.65 15.70
N VAL A 555 -15.08 12.30 14.58
CA VAL A 555 -15.31 10.92 14.16
C VAL A 555 -14.20 10.52 13.19
N VAL A 556 -13.58 9.37 13.41
CA VAL A 556 -12.55 8.78 12.55
C VAL A 556 -13.09 7.52 11.89
N VAL A 557 -12.76 7.32 10.62
CA VAL A 557 -12.96 6.06 9.89
C VAL A 557 -11.60 5.47 9.56
N ARG A 558 -11.41 4.17 9.78
CA ARG A 558 -10.16 3.45 9.52
C ARG A 558 -10.43 2.20 8.70
N SER A 559 -9.49 1.80 7.85
CA SER A 559 -9.56 0.49 7.18
C SER A 559 -9.35 -0.61 8.23
N VAL A 560 -10.13 -1.68 8.13
CA VAL A 560 -9.98 -2.88 8.98
C VAL A 560 -8.75 -3.69 8.57
N ALA A 561 -8.43 -3.71 7.27
CA ALA A 561 -7.24 -4.35 6.73
C ALA A 561 -6.04 -3.38 6.74
N GLU A 562 -4.81 -3.92 6.75
CA GLU A 562 -3.60 -3.10 6.68
C GLU A 562 -3.47 -2.46 5.29
N LEU A 563 -3.29 -1.14 5.24
CA LEU A 563 -3.07 -0.41 4.00
C LEU A 563 -1.67 -0.70 3.43
N VAL A 564 -1.58 -0.86 2.11
CA VAL A 564 -0.36 -1.19 1.38
C VAL A 564 -0.10 -0.15 0.29
N GLY A 565 1.12 0.41 0.23
CA GLY A 565 1.51 1.38 -0.81
C GLY A 565 1.82 2.79 -0.29
N PRO A 566 2.06 3.78 -1.17
CA PRO A 566 2.38 5.16 -0.79
C PRO A 566 1.12 5.88 -0.28
N GLY A 567 0.91 5.83 1.04
CA GLY A 567 -0.42 5.99 1.63
C GLY A 567 -0.95 7.42 1.91
N PRO A 568 -2.25 7.52 2.25
CA PRO A 568 -2.84 8.66 2.96
C PRO A 568 -2.81 8.58 4.50
N GLY A 569 -2.39 7.45 5.11
CA GLY A 569 -2.41 7.25 6.58
C GLY A 569 -3.65 6.49 7.07
N PRO A 570 -3.80 6.22 8.40
CA PRO A 570 -4.69 5.17 8.90
C PRO A 570 -6.19 5.54 8.95
N GLY A 571 -6.65 6.58 8.24
CA GLY A 571 -8.07 6.95 8.21
C GLY A 571 -8.38 8.41 7.93
N ALA A 572 -9.63 8.69 7.54
CA ALA A 572 -10.17 10.04 7.40
C ALA A 572 -10.92 10.47 8.67
N THR A 573 -11.06 11.79 8.87
CA THR A 573 -11.82 12.36 9.99
C THR A 573 -12.95 13.25 9.51
N ALA A 574 -14.07 13.23 10.24
CA ALA A 574 -15.20 14.12 10.07
C ALA A 574 -15.54 14.76 11.42
N THR A 575 -15.94 16.04 11.36
CA THR A 575 -16.34 16.81 12.54
C THR A 575 -17.85 16.98 12.56
N VAL A 576 -18.48 16.60 13.67
CA VAL A 576 -19.92 16.82 13.89
C VAL A 576 -20.07 17.89 14.97
N THR A 577 -20.67 19.03 14.60
CA THR A 577 -20.93 20.13 15.53
C THR A 577 -22.38 20.07 15.98
N LEU A 578 -22.60 19.92 17.27
CA LEU A 578 -23.91 19.90 17.91
C LEU A 578 -24.07 21.11 18.84
N LEU A 579 -25.22 21.76 18.76
CA LEU A 579 -25.64 22.82 19.68
C LEU A 579 -26.74 22.25 20.58
N VAL A 580 -26.58 22.41 21.88
CA VAL A 580 -27.63 22.06 22.85
C VAL A 580 -28.52 23.27 23.01
N GLU A 581 -29.82 23.10 22.82
CA GLU A 581 -30.81 24.13 23.06
C GLU A 581 -31.31 24.02 24.50
N ARG A 582 -31.28 25.14 25.22
CA ARG A 582 -31.79 25.23 26.59
C ARG A 582 -33.31 25.06 26.60
N VAL A 583 -33.80 24.18 27.45
CA VAL A 583 -35.24 23.98 27.69
C VAL A 583 -35.60 24.62 29.02
N MET A 584 -36.34 25.73 28.96
CA MET A 584 -36.76 26.45 30.16
C MET A 584 -37.88 25.68 30.88
N PRO A 585 -37.78 25.45 32.20
CA PRO A 585 -38.86 24.81 32.94
C PRO A 585 -40.09 25.74 33.03
N PRO A 586 -41.31 25.19 33.13
CA PRO A 586 -42.51 26.01 33.33
C PRO A 586 -42.46 26.76 34.68
N PRO A 587 -43.13 27.93 34.78
CA PRO A 587 -43.11 28.74 36.00
C PRO A 587 -43.72 27.98 37.18
N LYS A 588 -43.14 28.16 38.37
CA LYS A 588 -43.64 27.57 39.63
C LYS A 588 -44.31 28.63 40.50
N LEU A 589 -45.49 28.31 41.01
CA LEU A 589 -46.26 29.17 41.94
C LEU A 589 -45.94 28.81 43.40
N ASP A 590 -46.18 29.74 44.33
CA ASP A 590 -45.84 29.56 45.76
C ASP A 590 -46.74 28.53 46.47
N GLN A 591 -47.88 28.17 45.86
CA GLN A 591 -48.83 27.19 46.38
C GLN A 591 -49.35 26.27 45.27
N GLU A 592 -49.67 25.03 45.62
CA GLU A 592 -50.29 24.05 44.72
C GLU A 592 -51.81 24.28 44.54
N SER A 593 -52.43 25.01 45.47
CA SER A 593 -53.82 25.47 45.43
C SER A 593 -54.01 26.68 46.35
N TYR A 594 -54.86 27.63 45.96
CA TYR A 594 -55.17 28.81 46.78
C TYR A 594 -56.61 28.74 47.30
N GLU A 595 -56.80 28.98 48.59
CA GLU A 595 -58.14 28.96 49.21
C GLU A 595 -58.46 30.31 49.85
N ALA A 596 -59.70 30.81 49.65
CA ALA A 596 -60.20 31.99 50.35
C ALA A 596 -61.60 31.78 50.91
N ASN A 597 -61.80 32.26 52.15
CA ASN A 597 -63.08 32.22 52.83
C ASN A 597 -63.76 33.59 52.74
N VAL A 598 -64.90 33.67 52.07
CA VAL A 598 -65.50 34.95 51.66
C VAL A 598 -66.98 34.99 52.05
N PRO A 599 -67.44 35.99 52.82
CA PRO A 599 -68.87 36.14 53.09
C PRO A 599 -69.67 36.37 51.80
N VAL A 600 -70.86 35.78 51.70
CA VAL A 600 -71.76 35.99 50.53
C VAL A 600 -72.16 37.47 50.33
N SER A 601 -72.05 38.30 51.37
CA SER A 601 -72.29 39.76 51.29
C SER A 601 -71.10 40.57 50.79
N THR A 602 -70.03 39.93 50.29
CA THR A 602 -68.82 40.65 49.85
C THR A 602 -69.12 41.52 48.62
N PRO A 603 -68.87 42.84 48.69
CA PRO A 603 -69.16 43.75 47.58
C PRO A 603 -68.19 43.54 46.42
N ALA A 604 -68.61 43.91 45.21
CA ALA A 604 -67.75 43.89 44.03
C ALA A 604 -66.47 44.73 44.23
N GLY A 605 -65.36 44.30 43.62
CA GLY A 605 -64.03 44.89 43.76
C GLY A 605 -63.22 44.44 44.98
N SER A 606 -63.79 43.64 45.90
CA SER A 606 -63.06 43.15 47.08
C SER A 606 -61.92 42.21 46.69
N LEU A 607 -60.73 42.41 47.26
CA LEU A 607 -59.57 41.52 47.11
C LEU A 607 -59.82 40.22 47.91
N LEU A 608 -59.66 39.07 47.27
CA LEU A 608 -59.85 37.76 47.89
C LEU A 608 -58.51 37.14 48.30
N LEU A 609 -57.59 37.04 47.36
CA LEU A 609 -56.26 36.48 47.53
C LEU A 609 -55.33 37.01 46.44
N THR A 610 -54.03 36.73 46.58
CA THR A 610 -53.01 37.09 45.60
C THR A 610 -52.20 35.84 45.26
N ILE A 611 -52.11 35.51 43.97
CA ILE A 611 -51.30 34.41 43.45
C ILE A 611 -49.90 34.96 43.19
N GLN A 612 -48.87 34.26 43.68
CA GLN A 612 -47.48 34.70 43.56
C GLN A 612 -46.58 33.59 43.00
N PRO A 613 -45.50 33.96 42.28
CA PRO A 613 -44.48 32.98 41.91
C PRO A 613 -43.78 32.46 43.16
N SER A 614 -43.31 31.21 43.11
CA SER A 614 -42.54 30.59 44.20
C SER A 614 -41.22 31.31 44.46
N ASP A 615 -40.62 31.89 43.42
CA ASP A 615 -39.41 32.72 43.51
C ASP A 615 -39.74 34.13 42.98
N PRO A 616 -39.73 35.17 43.83
CA PRO A 616 -40.00 36.54 43.41
C PRO A 616 -38.93 37.13 42.48
N MET A 617 -37.79 36.46 42.28
CA MET A 617 -36.74 36.85 41.32
C MET A 617 -36.89 36.19 39.93
N SER A 618 -37.92 35.35 39.73
CA SER A 618 -38.23 34.73 38.44
C SER A 618 -38.76 35.75 37.41
N SER A 619 -38.85 35.33 36.15
CA SER A 619 -39.45 36.11 35.05
C SER A 619 -40.87 36.57 35.41
N PRO A 620 -41.30 37.77 34.96
CA PRO A 620 -42.62 38.28 35.28
C PRO A 620 -43.71 37.36 34.72
N LEU A 621 -44.75 37.08 35.52
CA LEU A 621 -45.87 36.22 35.11
C LEU A 621 -47.09 37.05 34.71
N ARG A 622 -47.88 36.50 33.78
CA ARG A 622 -49.22 37.00 33.40
C ARG A 622 -50.28 36.00 33.83
N PHE A 623 -51.29 36.47 34.55
CA PHE A 623 -52.33 35.64 35.11
C PHE A 623 -53.67 35.82 34.38
N SER A 624 -54.37 34.72 34.14
CA SER A 624 -55.71 34.73 33.54
C SER A 624 -56.62 33.67 34.13
N LEU A 625 -57.92 33.94 34.16
CA LEU A 625 -58.94 32.97 34.60
C LEU A 625 -59.30 32.08 33.43
N VAL A 626 -59.19 30.77 33.60
CA VAL A 626 -59.48 29.79 32.54
C VAL A 626 -60.97 29.42 32.52
N ASN A 627 -61.59 29.21 33.68
CA ASN A 627 -62.97 28.72 33.77
C ASN A 627 -63.78 29.40 34.91
N ASP A 628 -64.06 30.70 34.78
CA ASP A 628 -65.01 31.40 35.66
C ASP A 628 -66.44 31.38 35.06
N SER A 629 -67.13 30.25 35.19
CA SER A 629 -68.48 30.04 34.61
C SER A 629 -69.52 31.05 35.05
N GLU A 630 -69.43 31.53 36.29
CA GLU A 630 -70.33 32.52 36.88
C GLU A 630 -69.78 33.94 36.79
N GLY A 631 -68.62 34.21 36.18
CA GLY A 631 -68.09 35.57 36.08
C GLY A 631 -67.99 36.32 37.41
N TRP A 632 -67.80 35.60 38.53
CA TRP A 632 -67.77 36.18 39.87
C TRP A 632 -66.41 36.77 40.21
N LEU A 633 -65.36 36.34 39.52
CA LEU A 633 -63.99 36.69 39.81
C LEU A 633 -63.39 37.49 38.66
N CYS A 634 -62.47 38.38 38.98
CA CYS A 634 -61.54 38.94 38.01
C CYS A 634 -60.13 38.86 38.60
N ILE A 635 -59.15 38.62 37.75
CA ILE A 635 -57.74 38.59 38.15
C ILE A 635 -57.01 39.76 37.50
N LYS A 636 -56.17 40.43 38.28
CA LYS A 636 -55.25 41.43 37.76
C LYS A 636 -54.10 40.71 37.05
N GLU A 637 -54.00 40.94 35.75
CA GLU A 637 -53.06 40.23 34.86
C GLU A 637 -51.61 40.22 35.36
N VAL A 638 -51.12 41.31 35.99
CA VAL A 638 -49.72 41.45 36.41
C VAL A 638 -49.51 41.26 37.91
N SER A 639 -50.45 41.69 38.77
CA SER A 639 -50.28 41.57 40.23
C SER A 639 -50.71 40.22 40.80
N GLY A 640 -51.43 39.39 40.01
CA GLY A 640 -51.96 38.11 40.49
C GLY A 640 -53.08 38.26 41.54
N GLU A 641 -53.56 39.48 41.76
CA GLU A 641 -54.64 39.78 42.71
C GLU A 641 -55.99 39.32 42.15
N VAL A 642 -56.65 38.42 42.86
CA VAL A 642 -57.98 37.90 42.54
C VAL A 642 -59.01 38.73 43.31
N HIS A 643 -59.89 39.40 42.58
CA HIS A 643 -60.97 40.22 43.13
C HIS A 643 -62.34 39.65 42.77
N THR A 644 -63.37 40.03 43.52
CA THR A 644 -64.76 39.84 43.10
C THR A 644 -65.07 40.78 41.93
N ALA A 645 -65.42 40.26 40.75
CA ALA A 645 -65.81 41.06 39.59
C ALA A 645 -67.21 41.67 39.74
N ARG A 646 -68.11 40.95 40.43
CA ARG A 646 -69.49 41.34 40.70
C ARG A 646 -69.90 40.89 42.11
N PRO A 647 -71.01 41.41 42.67
CA PRO A 647 -71.53 40.90 43.94
C PRO A 647 -71.79 39.39 43.83
N LEU A 648 -71.48 38.64 44.89
CA LEU A 648 -71.64 37.17 44.95
C LEU A 648 -73.11 36.75 45.12
N GLN A 649 -74.01 37.40 44.39
CA GLN A 649 -75.45 37.21 44.48
C GLN A 649 -75.83 35.88 43.81
N GLY A 650 -76.33 34.93 44.61
CA GLY A 650 -76.62 33.56 44.18
C GLY A 650 -75.77 32.49 44.87
N ALA A 651 -74.64 32.87 45.47
CA ALA A 651 -73.81 31.96 46.27
C ALA A 651 -74.52 31.56 47.58
N GLN A 652 -74.60 30.27 47.91
CA GLN A 652 -75.15 29.82 49.18
C GLN A 652 -74.05 29.69 50.25
N PRO A 653 -74.31 30.07 51.51
CA PRO A 653 -73.37 29.80 52.60
C PRO A 653 -73.11 28.30 52.76
N GLY A 654 -71.85 27.89 52.69
CA GLY A 654 -71.41 26.49 52.73
C GLY A 654 -71.01 25.92 51.37
N ASP A 655 -71.37 26.60 50.26
CA ASP A 655 -70.93 26.21 48.92
C ASP A 655 -69.48 26.61 48.66
N MET A 656 -68.88 25.94 47.69
CA MET A 656 -67.51 26.16 47.26
C MET A 656 -67.48 26.42 45.75
N TYR A 657 -66.72 27.44 45.34
CA TYR A 657 -66.56 27.81 43.94
C TYR A 657 -65.11 27.63 43.51
N THR A 658 -64.89 26.83 42.48
CA THR A 658 -63.55 26.44 42.02
C THR A 658 -63.28 27.04 40.65
N VAL A 659 -62.17 27.77 40.53
CA VAL A 659 -61.72 28.37 39.28
C VAL A 659 -60.25 28.03 39.06
N LEU A 660 -59.92 27.64 37.83
CA LEU A 660 -58.57 27.41 37.37
C LEU A 660 -57.98 28.73 36.89
N VAL A 661 -56.82 29.08 37.43
CA VAL A 661 -56.01 30.23 37.01
C VAL A 661 -54.81 29.70 36.25
N GLU A 662 -54.57 30.25 35.07
CA GLU A 662 -53.36 30.00 34.29
C GLU A 662 -52.38 31.15 34.52
N ALA A 663 -51.15 30.81 34.90
CA ALA A 663 -50.02 31.73 34.99
C ALA A 663 -49.05 31.42 33.85
N ARG A 664 -48.84 32.39 32.96
CA ARG A 664 -47.94 32.29 31.81
C ARG A 664 -46.69 33.12 32.05
N ASP A 665 -45.55 32.63 31.60
CA ASP A 665 -44.34 33.44 31.53
C ASP A 665 -44.56 34.61 30.55
N ALA A 666 -44.18 35.83 30.94
CA ALA A 666 -44.40 37.01 30.10
C ALA A 666 -43.42 37.13 28.93
N ASP A 667 -42.22 36.57 29.06
CA ASP A 667 -41.18 36.58 28.04
C ASP A 667 -41.33 35.36 27.11
N GLU A 668 -41.83 34.23 27.62
CA GLU A 668 -42.07 32.99 26.85
C GLU A 668 -43.49 32.41 27.07
N PRO A 669 -44.51 32.88 26.33
CA PRO A 669 -45.93 32.58 26.59
C PRO A 669 -46.35 31.11 26.43
N THR A 670 -45.48 30.27 25.87
CA THR A 670 -45.63 28.81 25.75
C THR A 670 -45.39 28.11 27.09
N LEU A 671 -44.62 28.72 28.00
CA LEU A 671 -44.42 28.23 29.36
C LEU A 671 -45.58 28.71 30.23
N SER A 672 -46.43 27.76 30.64
CA SER A 672 -47.59 28.04 31.50
C SER A 672 -47.73 26.99 32.58
N THR A 673 -48.30 27.42 33.69
CA THR A 673 -48.74 26.52 34.76
C THR A 673 -50.17 26.88 35.14
N SER A 674 -50.96 25.90 35.55
CA SER A 674 -52.34 26.11 35.97
C SER A 674 -52.52 25.72 37.44
N VAL A 675 -53.21 26.56 38.20
CA VAL A 675 -53.47 26.35 39.62
C VAL A 675 -54.95 26.47 39.93
N THR A 676 -55.40 25.70 40.92
CA THR A 676 -56.79 25.71 41.36
C THR A 676 -56.98 26.75 42.46
N VAL A 677 -57.95 27.64 42.27
CA VAL A 677 -58.43 28.60 43.26
C VAL A 677 -59.79 28.16 43.77
N VAL A 678 -59.92 28.04 45.09
CA VAL A 678 -61.11 27.55 45.78
C VAL A 678 -61.67 28.63 46.70
N ILE A 679 -62.90 29.07 46.45
CA ILE A 679 -63.58 30.08 47.24
C ILE A 679 -64.67 29.41 48.07
N HIS A 680 -64.57 29.52 49.40
CA HIS A 680 -65.57 29.02 50.34
C HIS A 680 -66.50 30.16 50.77
N PHE A 681 -67.82 29.99 50.57
CA PHE A 681 -68.78 31.03 50.89
C PHE A 681 -69.26 30.94 52.34
N LEU A 682 -69.01 31.99 53.13
CA LEU A 682 -69.41 32.08 54.53
C LEU A 682 -70.74 32.85 54.70
N LYS A 683 -71.47 32.51 55.76
CA LYS A 683 -72.70 33.23 56.17
C LYS A 683 -72.33 34.58 56.78
N SER A 684 -72.92 35.67 56.28
CA SER A 684 -72.66 37.03 56.78
C SER A 684 -72.93 37.16 58.28
N PRO A 685 -72.01 37.74 59.07
CA PRO A 685 -72.28 38.11 60.46
C PRO A 685 -73.11 39.41 60.56
N SER A 686 -74.06 39.44 61.49
CA SER A 686 -74.99 40.55 61.74
C SER A 686 -74.33 41.73 62.46
N ALA A 687 -74.26 42.88 61.78
CA ALA A 687 -74.26 44.28 62.26
C ALA A 687 -73.26 44.73 63.39
N PRO A 688 -72.96 46.04 63.52
CA PRO A 688 -71.63 46.56 63.85
C PRO A 688 -71.36 46.75 65.36
N LEU A 689 -70.07 46.65 65.72
CA LEU A 689 -69.53 46.95 67.05
C LEU A 689 -69.53 48.47 67.36
N PRO A 690 -69.78 48.88 68.63
CA PRO A 690 -69.64 50.28 69.05
C PRO A 690 -68.17 50.68 69.21
N THR A 691 -67.87 51.91 68.78
CA THR A 691 -66.60 52.61 68.92
C THR A 691 -66.32 52.99 70.38
N LEU A 692 -65.26 52.43 70.95
CA LEU A 692 -64.72 52.82 72.25
C LEU A 692 -63.82 54.06 72.08
N ALA A 693 -64.06 55.08 72.91
CA ALA A 693 -63.16 56.23 73.04
C ALA A 693 -61.78 55.80 73.57
N PRO A 694 -60.67 56.35 73.05
CA PRO A 694 -59.33 55.94 73.44
C PRO A 694 -58.96 56.43 74.86
N VAL A 695 -58.67 55.48 75.75
CA VAL A 695 -58.05 55.74 77.05
C VAL A 695 -56.55 56.02 76.82
N PRO A 696 -55.94 57.04 77.43
CA PRO A 696 -54.53 57.37 77.19
C PRO A 696 -53.60 56.25 77.68
N THR A 697 -52.67 55.83 76.83
CA THR A 697 -51.59 54.88 77.13
C THR A 697 -50.74 55.38 78.30
N ARG A 698 -50.55 54.56 79.35
CA ARG A 698 -49.68 54.86 80.50
C ARG A 698 -48.48 53.91 80.53
N HIS A 699 -47.30 54.43 80.91
CA HIS A 699 -46.02 53.70 80.90
C HIS A 699 -45.70 53.06 82.26
N LEU A 700 -45.02 51.90 82.26
CA LEU A 700 -44.45 51.27 83.46
C LEU A 700 -42.95 51.00 83.29
N CYS A 701 -42.21 51.06 84.39
CA CYS A 701 -40.74 50.96 84.40
C CYS A 701 -40.25 49.55 84.75
N THR A 702 -39.23 49.08 84.02
CA THR A 702 -38.44 47.88 84.34
C THR A 702 -36.98 48.30 84.64
N PRO A 703 -36.39 47.99 85.81
CA PRO A 703 -36.87 47.07 86.85
C PRO A 703 -38.02 47.62 87.71
N ARG A 704 -38.82 46.73 88.32
CA ARG A 704 -40.07 47.02 89.04
C ARG A 704 -39.92 48.11 90.11
N GLN A 705 -40.82 49.09 90.07
CA GLN A 705 -41.02 50.09 91.12
C GLN A 705 -42.44 49.98 91.74
N ASN A 706 -42.67 50.54 92.93
CA ASN A 706 -43.93 50.40 93.70
C ASN A 706 -45.07 51.32 93.19
N HIS A 707 -45.34 51.32 91.88
CA HIS A 707 -46.42 52.07 91.24
C HIS A 707 -46.98 51.31 90.03
N GLY A 708 -48.13 51.74 89.53
CA GLY A 708 -49.02 50.96 88.65
C GLY A 708 -50.05 51.84 87.95
N VAL A 709 -50.82 51.24 87.05
CA VAL A 709 -51.85 51.90 86.24
C VAL A 709 -53.22 51.63 86.84
N VAL A 710 -54.04 52.67 86.99
CA VAL A 710 -55.43 52.51 87.48
C VAL A 710 -56.30 51.98 86.35
N VAL A 711 -57.06 50.92 86.63
CA VAL A 711 -58.07 50.30 85.78
C VAL A 711 -59.43 50.50 86.43
N SER A 712 -60.40 51.04 85.70
CA SER A 712 -61.78 51.30 86.15
C SER A 712 -62.76 50.33 85.48
N GLY A 713 -63.86 49.99 86.18
CA GLY A 713 -64.98 49.28 85.55
C GLY A 713 -65.71 50.15 84.50
N PRO A 714 -66.44 49.55 83.55
CA PRO A 714 -67.21 50.29 82.54
C PRO A 714 -68.32 51.15 83.18
N SER A 715 -68.51 52.39 82.69
CA SER A 715 -69.58 53.30 83.13
C SER A 715 -70.77 53.25 82.18
N GLU A 716 -71.95 52.90 82.68
CA GLU A 716 -73.23 53.17 81.99
C GLU A 716 -74.20 53.88 82.93
N ASP A 717 -74.80 54.96 82.43
CA ASP A 717 -75.91 55.73 83.04
C ASP A 717 -77.21 54.92 82.94
N PHE A 718 -77.92 54.73 84.06
CA PHE A 718 -79.34 55.09 84.27
C PHE A 718 -79.91 54.50 85.58
N ASP A 719 -80.61 55.39 86.28
CA ASP A 719 -81.44 55.34 87.49
C ASP A 719 -81.93 54.04 88.16
N GLN A 720 -81.80 54.11 89.50
CA GLN A 720 -82.64 53.58 90.60
C GLN A 720 -82.47 52.16 91.18
N ALA A 721 -82.41 52.21 92.52
CA ALA A 721 -82.70 51.21 93.56
C ALA A 721 -81.63 50.16 93.94
N GLY A 722 -80.79 50.55 94.91
CA GLY A 722 -80.62 49.80 96.17
C GLY A 722 -79.88 48.46 96.13
N GLY A 723 -78.55 48.50 96.16
CA GLY A 723 -77.72 47.35 96.51
C GLY A 723 -76.24 47.60 96.27
N HIS A 724 -75.46 47.91 97.32
CA HIS A 724 -74.01 48.03 97.24
C HIS A 724 -73.38 46.72 96.73
N SER A 725 -72.97 46.70 95.46
CA SER A 725 -72.17 45.62 94.85
C SER A 725 -70.95 46.23 94.18
N SER A 726 -69.78 46.02 94.79
CA SER A 726 -68.48 46.44 94.29
C SER A 726 -68.05 45.59 93.08
N TYR A 727 -67.41 46.20 92.08
CA TYR A 727 -66.77 45.46 90.99
C TYR A 727 -65.63 44.59 91.54
N SER A 728 -65.50 43.37 91.03
CA SER A 728 -64.31 42.53 91.27
C SER A 728 -63.42 42.51 90.03
N PHE A 729 -62.11 42.54 90.26
CA PHE A 729 -61.10 42.64 89.21
C PHE A 729 -60.13 41.46 89.31
N ALA A 730 -59.87 40.78 88.21
CA ALA A 730 -58.93 39.66 88.11
C ALA A 730 -58.08 39.75 86.84
N LEU A 731 -56.87 39.17 86.86
CA LEU A 731 -56.07 38.98 85.64
C LEU A 731 -56.60 37.80 84.84
N GLY A 732 -56.47 37.86 83.51
CA GLY A 732 -56.83 36.74 82.62
C GLY A 732 -56.11 35.43 83.00
N PRO A 733 -56.68 34.26 82.65
CA PRO A 733 -56.22 32.95 83.13
C PRO A 733 -54.87 32.48 82.53
N ASN A 734 -54.23 33.30 81.70
CA ASN A 734 -52.95 32.94 81.08
C ASN A 734 -51.83 32.92 82.16
N PRO A 735 -51.14 31.78 82.38
CA PRO A 735 -50.15 31.64 83.45
C PRO A 735 -48.98 32.64 83.32
N THR A 736 -48.63 33.05 82.10
CA THR A 736 -47.60 34.06 81.85
C THR A 736 -48.06 35.46 82.28
N VAL A 737 -49.36 35.77 82.12
CA VAL A 737 -49.95 37.04 82.55
C VAL A 737 -50.03 37.11 84.08
N GLN A 738 -50.43 36.02 84.75
CA GLN A 738 -50.48 35.95 86.21
C GLN A 738 -49.08 35.97 86.85
N ARG A 739 -48.05 35.50 86.14
CA ARG A 739 -46.65 35.58 86.58
C ARG A 739 -46.07 36.98 86.43
N ASP A 740 -46.33 37.67 85.32
CA ASP A 740 -45.65 38.91 84.94
C ASP A 740 -46.33 40.17 85.52
N TRP A 741 -47.62 40.09 85.85
CA TRP A 741 -48.46 41.23 86.28
C TRP A 741 -49.15 40.97 87.61
N ARG A 742 -49.39 42.03 88.38
CA ARG A 742 -50.16 42.01 89.63
C ARG A 742 -51.29 43.02 89.56
N LEU A 743 -52.46 42.64 90.06
CA LEU A 743 -53.65 43.49 90.13
C LEU A 743 -54.10 43.61 91.58
N GLN A 744 -54.32 44.84 92.05
CA GLN A 744 -54.69 45.11 93.44
C GLN A 744 -55.90 46.04 93.47
N ALA A 745 -57.03 45.60 94.02
CA ALA A 745 -58.22 46.44 94.12
C ALA A 745 -57.94 47.68 94.99
N LEU A 746 -58.35 48.86 94.51
CA LEU A 746 -58.19 50.13 95.22
C LEU A 746 -59.45 50.48 96.00
N ASN A 747 -60.62 50.34 95.37
CA ASN A 747 -61.94 50.58 95.95
C ASN A 747 -63.00 49.79 95.17
N GLY A 748 -64.29 50.02 95.45
CA GLY A 748 -65.39 49.30 94.82
C GLY A 748 -65.59 49.54 93.31
N SER A 749 -64.79 50.40 92.66
CA SER A 749 -64.90 50.75 91.24
C SER A 749 -63.58 50.79 90.46
N HIS A 750 -62.43 50.67 91.12
CA HIS A 750 -61.10 50.77 90.51
C HIS A 750 -60.10 49.75 91.08
N ALA A 751 -59.14 49.32 90.26
CA ALA A 751 -58.00 48.48 90.64
C ALA A 751 -56.68 49.03 90.08
N TYR A 752 -55.56 48.62 90.67
CA TYR A 752 -54.20 49.04 90.30
C TYR A 752 -53.45 47.88 89.65
N LEU A 753 -53.03 48.06 88.41
CA LEU A 753 -52.25 47.10 87.63
C LEU A 753 -50.76 47.47 87.66
N ALA A 754 -49.91 46.60 88.18
CA ALA A 754 -48.46 46.82 88.26
C ALA A 754 -47.69 45.58 87.77
N LEU A 755 -46.38 45.73 87.55
CA LEU A 755 -45.50 44.59 87.26
C LEU A 755 -45.41 43.69 88.49
N ALA A 756 -45.53 42.38 88.34
CA ALA A 756 -45.27 41.43 89.43
C ALA A 756 -43.78 41.11 89.54
N LEU A 757 -43.11 40.90 88.40
CA LEU A 757 -41.69 40.57 88.31
C LEU A 757 -40.81 41.81 88.39
N HIS A 758 -39.59 41.62 88.93
CA HIS A 758 -38.58 42.68 88.98
C HIS A 758 -38.14 43.12 87.58
N TRP A 759 -38.23 42.24 86.57
CA TRP A 759 -37.86 42.56 85.19
C TRP A 759 -38.90 42.01 84.22
N VAL A 760 -39.46 42.88 83.39
CA VAL A 760 -40.29 42.54 82.23
C VAL A 760 -39.72 43.22 80.99
N GLU A 761 -39.77 42.57 79.82
CA GLU A 761 -39.12 43.05 78.60
C GLU A 761 -39.67 44.41 78.13
N PRO A 762 -38.81 45.39 77.78
CA PRO A 762 -39.22 46.71 77.27
C PRO A 762 -39.95 46.66 75.92
N ARG A 763 -41.28 46.54 75.94
CA ARG A 763 -42.15 46.58 74.76
C ARG A 763 -43.57 46.97 75.15
N GLU A 764 -44.45 47.15 74.18
CA GLU A 764 -45.89 47.28 74.45
C GLU A 764 -46.47 45.90 74.79
N HIS A 765 -47.20 45.83 75.90
CA HIS A 765 -47.88 44.62 76.37
C HIS A 765 -49.38 44.90 76.47
N VAL A 766 -50.19 43.91 76.09
CA VAL A 766 -51.65 43.96 76.25
C VAL A 766 -52.02 42.99 77.38
N VAL A 767 -52.51 43.53 78.49
CA VAL A 767 -52.83 42.76 79.69
C VAL A 767 -54.34 42.55 79.76
N PRO A 768 -54.84 41.31 79.63
CA PRO A 768 -56.26 41.04 79.76
C PRO A 768 -56.68 41.12 81.24
N VAL A 769 -57.57 42.07 81.56
CA VAL A 769 -58.17 42.22 82.90
C VAL A 769 -59.64 41.84 82.81
N VAL A 770 -60.07 40.91 83.67
CA VAL A 770 -61.47 40.51 83.80
C VAL A 770 -62.12 41.34 84.90
N VAL A 771 -63.20 42.04 84.57
CA VAL A 771 -64.02 42.79 85.52
C VAL A 771 -65.35 42.08 85.64
N SER A 772 -65.82 41.80 86.85
CA SER A 772 -67.11 41.14 87.05
C SER A 772 -67.99 41.86 88.07
N ARG A 773 -69.29 41.87 87.81
CA ARG A 773 -70.34 42.41 88.71
C ARG A 773 -71.63 41.63 88.52
N ASN A 774 -72.23 41.16 89.61
CA ASN A 774 -73.51 40.43 89.63
C ASN A 774 -73.63 39.30 88.58
N GLY A 775 -72.54 38.56 88.34
CA GLY A 775 -72.51 37.43 87.41
C GLY A 775 -72.20 37.79 85.95
N GLN A 776 -72.19 39.07 85.56
CA GLN A 776 -71.66 39.51 84.26
C GLN A 776 -70.14 39.72 84.35
N MET A 777 -69.42 39.20 83.35
CA MET A 777 -67.97 39.32 83.21
C MET A 777 -67.63 40.06 81.92
N TRP A 778 -66.76 41.06 82.01
CA TRP A 778 -66.20 41.79 80.88
C TRP A 778 -64.69 41.55 80.83
N GLN A 779 -64.16 41.22 79.65
CA GLN A 779 -62.72 41.15 79.42
C GLN A 779 -62.24 42.46 78.80
N LEU A 780 -61.42 43.21 79.55
CA LEU A 780 -60.83 44.47 79.11
C LEU A 780 -59.33 44.28 78.78
N PRO A 781 -58.92 44.43 77.51
CA PRO A 781 -57.51 44.44 77.14
C PRO A 781 -56.88 45.79 77.49
N VAL A 782 -56.06 45.83 78.55
CA VAL A 782 -55.36 47.04 78.99
C VAL A 782 -53.99 47.12 78.33
N ARG A 783 -53.75 48.13 77.48
CA ARG A 783 -52.45 48.35 76.83
C ARG A 783 -51.50 49.13 77.74
N VAL A 784 -50.33 48.56 78.00
CA VAL A 784 -49.29 49.16 78.85
C VAL A 784 -47.93 49.07 78.16
N ILE A 785 -47.20 50.18 78.09
CA ILE A 785 -45.85 50.20 77.52
C ILE A 785 -44.84 50.05 78.65
N VAL A 786 -44.06 48.96 78.63
CA VAL A 786 -42.96 48.74 79.58
C VAL A 786 -41.66 49.27 78.97
N CYS A 787 -40.91 50.07 79.73
CA CYS A 787 -39.63 50.64 79.28
C CYS A 787 -38.61 50.77 80.40
N ARG A 788 -37.33 50.93 80.04
CA ARG A 788 -36.29 51.31 81.01
C ARG A 788 -36.46 52.79 81.33
N CYS A 789 -36.56 53.10 82.62
CA CYS A 789 -36.73 54.47 83.07
C CYS A 789 -35.42 55.02 83.63
N ASN A 790 -35.23 56.34 83.52
CA ASN A 790 -34.20 57.04 84.27
C ASN A 790 -34.58 57.18 85.76
N VAL A 791 -33.70 57.76 86.57
CA VAL A 791 -33.94 58.01 88.01
C VAL A 791 -35.14 58.94 88.28
N GLU A 792 -35.54 59.74 87.28
CA GLU A 792 -36.69 60.65 87.31
C GLU A 792 -38.01 59.99 86.86
N ARG A 793 -38.00 58.67 86.59
CA ARG A 793 -39.16 57.83 86.23
C ARG A 793 -39.75 58.10 84.85
N GLU A 794 -38.95 58.64 83.93
CA GLU A 794 -39.33 58.86 82.54
C GLU A 794 -38.82 57.74 81.62
N CYS A 795 -39.66 57.35 80.66
CA CYS A 795 -39.47 56.25 79.73
C CYS A 795 -38.42 56.60 78.66
N MET A 796 -37.20 56.02 78.72
CA MET A 796 -36.16 56.29 77.72
C MET A 796 -36.39 55.44 76.46
N ARG A 797 -36.75 56.06 75.33
CA ARG A 797 -36.97 55.39 74.03
C ARG A 797 -35.85 55.72 73.03
N LYS A 798 -35.35 54.68 72.34
CA LYS A 798 -34.31 54.56 71.29
C LYS A 798 -32.88 54.31 71.76
N VAL A 799 -32.45 53.04 71.68
CA VAL A 799 -31.16 52.64 71.06
C VAL A 799 -31.25 51.19 70.53
N GLY A 800 -30.92 50.97 69.27
CA GLY A 800 -30.49 49.69 68.72
C GLY A 800 -30.38 49.76 67.19
N ARG A 801 -29.31 49.32 66.52
CA ARG A 801 -28.00 48.75 66.92
C ARG A 801 -27.08 48.86 65.68
N MET A 802 -25.87 49.39 65.83
CA MET A 802 -24.78 49.25 64.83
C MET A 802 -24.21 47.82 64.87
N LYS A 803 -23.94 47.25 63.70
CA LYS A 803 -23.24 45.97 63.48
C LYS A 803 -21.72 46.20 63.64
N GLY A 804 -21.10 45.50 64.59
CA GLY A 804 -19.65 45.34 64.72
C GLY A 804 -19.28 43.85 64.64
N MET A 805 -18.11 43.59 64.04
CA MET A 805 -17.41 42.30 63.84
C MET A 805 -17.57 41.26 64.96
N PRO A 806 -17.39 39.96 64.65
CA PRO A 806 -16.92 38.99 65.62
C PRO A 806 -15.46 38.60 65.37
N THR A 807 -14.66 38.65 66.44
CA THR A 807 -13.59 37.68 66.68
C THR A 807 -13.95 36.88 67.92
N LYS A 808 -13.97 35.54 67.80
CA LYS A 808 -13.24 34.54 68.60
C LYS A 808 -13.88 33.15 68.41
N LEU A 809 -12.98 32.22 68.06
CA LEU A 809 -13.14 30.77 67.85
C LEU A 809 -13.76 30.03 69.04
N SER A 810 -14.34 28.85 68.75
CA SER A 810 -13.85 27.51 69.15
C SER A 810 -14.95 26.46 68.87
N ALA A 811 -14.75 25.21 68.48
CA ALA A 811 -13.59 24.41 68.09
C ALA A 811 -14.15 23.06 67.59
N VAL A 812 -13.99 22.74 66.29
CA VAL A 812 -14.06 21.36 65.75
C VAL A 812 -13.24 21.25 64.44
N GLY A 813 -13.11 22.32 63.65
CA GLY A 813 -12.54 22.22 62.28
C GLY A 813 -11.03 22.02 62.14
N ILE A 814 -10.22 22.37 63.14
CA ILE A 814 -8.74 22.38 63.00
C ILE A 814 -8.13 20.97 63.14
N LEU A 815 -8.83 20.03 63.78
CA LEU A 815 -8.32 18.65 63.91
C LEU A 815 -8.48 17.84 62.61
N MET A 816 -9.50 18.13 61.80
CA MET A 816 -9.78 17.38 60.57
C MET A 816 -8.92 17.85 59.38
N SER A 817 -8.59 19.13 59.27
CA SER A 817 -7.76 19.61 58.16
C SER A 817 -6.28 19.26 58.34
N THR A 818 -5.80 19.15 59.58
CA THR A 818 -4.42 18.76 59.89
C THR A 818 -4.18 17.27 59.64
N LEU A 819 -5.14 16.40 59.92
CA LEU A 819 -5.07 14.98 59.57
C LEU A 819 -5.12 14.75 58.04
N MET A 820 -5.93 15.52 57.30
CA MET A 820 -6.02 15.41 55.85
C MET A 820 -4.75 15.90 55.15
N ALA A 821 -4.14 16.99 55.64
CA ALA A 821 -2.87 17.49 55.10
C ALA A 821 -1.69 16.54 55.35
N ILE A 822 -1.63 15.90 56.53
CA ILE A 822 -0.60 14.88 56.83
C ILE A 822 -0.80 13.64 55.95
N GLY A 823 -2.05 13.23 55.67
CA GLY A 823 -2.35 12.14 54.75
C GLY A 823 -1.90 12.41 53.30
N ILE A 824 -2.14 13.61 52.79
CA ILE A 824 -1.71 14.01 51.44
C ILE A 824 -0.17 14.10 51.36
N PHE A 825 0.48 14.58 52.41
CA PHE A 825 1.95 14.66 52.46
C PHE A 825 2.61 13.27 52.50
N LEU A 826 2.01 12.30 53.20
CA LEU A 826 2.50 10.91 53.22
C LEU A 826 2.29 10.19 51.89
N ILE A 827 1.18 10.46 51.18
CA ILE A 827 0.93 9.93 49.83
C ILE A 827 1.95 10.49 48.84
N LEU A 828 2.25 11.79 48.89
CA LEU A 828 3.25 12.41 48.01
C LEU A 828 4.67 11.86 48.27
N ILE A 829 5.04 11.63 49.53
CA ILE A 829 6.32 11.01 49.89
C ILE A 829 6.40 9.55 49.39
N PHE A 830 5.33 8.77 49.52
CA PHE A 830 5.30 7.39 49.00
C PHE A 830 5.35 7.35 47.48
N THR A 831 4.63 8.23 46.78
CA THR A 831 4.69 8.29 45.30
C THR A 831 6.07 8.70 44.78
N HIS A 832 6.75 9.61 45.50
CA HIS A 832 8.10 10.04 45.11
C HIS A 832 9.18 8.97 45.40
N LEU A 833 8.98 8.14 46.45
CA LEU A 833 9.83 6.98 46.75
C LEU A 833 9.60 5.81 45.79
N THR A 834 8.38 5.62 45.26
CA THR A 834 8.11 4.60 44.24
C THR A 834 8.58 4.99 42.83
N LEU A 835 8.56 6.28 42.48
CA LEU A 835 9.05 6.79 41.20
C LEU A 835 10.59 6.92 41.15
N SER A 836 11.26 7.05 42.29
CA SER A 836 12.73 7.02 42.36
C SER A 836 13.33 5.61 42.32
N ARG A 837 12.51 4.54 42.32
CA ARG A 837 12.95 3.13 42.25
C ARG A 837 12.71 2.49 40.88
N LYS A 838 12.24 3.27 39.90
CA LYS A 838 11.96 2.82 38.53
C LYS A 838 12.68 3.68 37.48
N LYS A 839 13.91 4.07 37.80
CA LYS A 839 14.84 4.78 36.91
C LYS A 839 16.26 4.23 37.03
N ASP A 840 16.36 2.89 37.08
CA ASP A 840 17.62 2.14 37.09
C ASP A 840 17.45 0.75 36.42
N LEU A 841 16.59 0.65 35.39
CA LEU A 841 16.58 -0.49 34.49
C LEU A 841 16.24 0.05 33.09
N ASP A 842 17.28 0.51 32.40
CA ASP A 842 17.47 0.37 30.95
C ASP A 842 18.81 1.01 30.59
N GLN A 843 19.85 0.17 30.53
CA GLN A 843 21.08 0.46 29.79
C GLN A 843 21.49 -0.78 28.98
N PRO A 844 22.14 -0.57 27.83
CA PRO A 844 22.20 -1.50 26.72
C PRO A 844 23.19 -2.64 26.95
N VAL A 845 22.90 -3.78 26.33
CA VAL A 845 23.81 -4.92 26.21
C VAL A 845 24.90 -4.54 25.21
N ASP A 846 26.13 -4.34 25.68
CA ASP A 846 27.31 -4.62 24.89
C ASP A 846 28.50 -5.04 25.76
N SER A 847 29.04 -6.22 25.41
CA SER A 847 30.40 -6.72 25.65
C SER A 847 30.93 -6.92 27.09
N VAL A 848 31.23 -8.19 27.44
CA VAL A 848 32.54 -8.57 28.05
C VAL A 848 32.93 -10.01 27.64
N PRO A 849 34.17 -10.24 27.18
CA PRO A 849 34.77 -11.57 27.03
C PRO A 849 35.59 -11.98 28.28
N LEU A 850 35.66 -13.28 28.63
CA LEU A 850 36.81 -13.84 29.38
C LEU A 850 36.87 -15.39 29.36
N LYS A 851 37.85 -15.89 28.60
CA LYS A 851 38.80 -16.98 28.88
C LYS A 851 38.42 -18.14 29.84
N ALA A 852 38.51 -19.35 29.26
CA ALA A 852 39.49 -20.43 29.51
C ALA A 852 39.07 -21.70 30.28
N ALA A 853 39.47 -22.82 29.65
CA ALA A 853 39.67 -24.22 30.11
C ALA A 853 38.38 -25.00 30.42
N VAL A 854 38.06 -26.13 29.78
CA VAL A 854 38.88 -27.27 29.28
C VAL A 854 38.32 -27.79 27.96
#